data_AF-A0A1R3HNP9-F1
#
_entry.id   AF-A0A1R3HNP9-F1
#
_cell.length_a   1.000
_cell.length_b   1.000
_cell.length_c   1.000
_cell.angle_alpha   90.00
_cell.angle_beta   90.00
_cell.angle_gamma   90.00
#
_symmetry.space_group_name_H-M   'P 1'
#
loop_
_entity.id
_entity.type
_entity.pdbx_description
1 polymer ?
#
loop_
_entity_poly.entity_id
_entity_poly.type
_entity_poly.pdbx_seq_one_letter_code
_entity_poly.pdbx_strand_id
1 'polypeptide(L)'
;MRICDELRIWFRLPERLVIFTFGLLFSKGLMAYVLANLMTFLTDFWNLKLKQALAIVNLQDGLRNMLQIHVALCIDACVGYRWMLILSSLLYSSGLFLLAFSVPQFFFDNVKVCPVGKGQCFEKLKDTPFWEGLALLILGGAAQVIPLYSLSFEQTKTVKAPQGFKPTRVKIGCCLCKVKIGGWRQLQQSIIRLFCFGFMLLGTITSVYGFISFKRKWHQRFLIPAIAIGISLLWFTCGFPLYGSRHLQPSPLSTMLHALVAAARKRHLSYQGNLEQLHHGEGEEKLPVTDHLKWLNKAAVKSLTDDNLMMDEKIRWRLCTVKEVEQTKLLLNMIPMSVTFIAYGMVKSLGNTFFVEQANNMRGGVPIVVFQMIQGSSKGVVKSIYKTVFEKRIKRNKRQYSDGVKIGIGMLASVACCSVASLVETKRLKALGREGLSNDPNAIAPISAFWLVLQFFLLGAMEGLAGDGIQDFFGHYAPDSRRYGPVFTSSLIGFGTVLNIGFIFFLDYYSTSRFNASWLGDSINQSRLDSIYRAYIFVALFNCFFYAYVATKYSYDNIIGLPEEEEEITFLEVKQDEPAAAGADQQSNQEQVNVELQKISVKIGSWRQLQQEIIRWCCIGFMLLGVSISVYGLISFKRKWHQRFLVSAIAILIGLLWFLCGFPFYGPRLLQPSPLSTMLRTLIAAARKRHLSCQHNSEQLHHGDEVERPLLTDHLGWLNKAAVKESMADDDLLIEEKRWRLCTVKEVEQTKFLLSIIPMSMTIIVYGMVRSLGNTFFVEQANSMNGGIPSVVFQMIQEFSKTTVRLGYIMVLEKRIKRIGRRFHDGVKIGLGLLASIICCAVASSVETKRLKALSRNGISNDSNATAPISALWLLPQFFFLGAMEELAGSGIQDFFGHYAPDSRRYGPVFTSSITGFGTVLNIGFIAVLDYYSKSRFNASWLGDRINQSRLDSIYRAYVIIALLNCFLYAHVAARYSYENIIGKPEEEEEIPFLEVKEEEGQVDVDIQKMPLR
;
A
#
# COMPACT_ATOMS: atom_id res chain seq x y z
N MET A 1 -14.02 12.40 -23.30
CA MET A 1 -13.48 11.18 -23.95
C MET A 1 -12.03 11.35 -24.42
N ARG A 2 -11.72 11.93 -25.60
CA ARG A 2 -10.33 12.06 -26.11
C ARG A 2 -9.31 12.51 -25.05
N ILE A 3 -9.59 13.54 -24.26
CA ILE A 3 -8.70 14.02 -23.18
C ILE A 3 -8.38 12.94 -22.13
N CYS A 4 -9.33 12.08 -21.75
CA CYS A 4 -9.10 10.98 -20.81
C CYS A 4 -8.26 9.86 -21.43
N ASP A 5 -8.32 9.71 -22.76
CA ASP A 5 -7.55 8.74 -23.53
C ASP A 5 -6.11 9.22 -23.77
N GLU A 6 -5.95 10.48 -24.19
CA GLU A 6 -4.68 11.22 -24.18
C GLU A 6 -4.00 11.08 -22.82
N LEU A 7 -4.71 11.36 -21.71
CA LEU A 7 -4.19 11.17 -20.35
C LEU A 7 -3.84 9.71 -20.04
N ARG A 8 -4.66 8.72 -20.45
CA ARG A 8 -4.39 7.29 -20.22
C ARG A 8 -3.16 6.82 -21.00
N ILE A 9 -2.96 7.29 -22.23
CA ILE A 9 -1.77 7.06 -23.05
C ILE A 9 -0.57 7.78 -22.43
N TRP A 10 -0.76 9.01 -21.95
CA TRP A 10 0.27 9.83 -21.29
C TRP A 10 0.76 9.21 -19.98
N PHE A 11 -0.10 8.58 -19.18
CA PHE A 11 0.27 7.84 -17.97
C PHE A 11 0.73 6.39 -18.22
N ARG A 12 0.67 5.88 -19.46
CA ARG A 12 1.07 4.49 -19.81
C ARG A 12 2.57 4.22 -19.64
N LEU A 13 3.39 5.26 -19.54
CA LEU A 13 4.80 5.16 -19.15
C LEU A 13 4.93 4.98 -17.63
N PRO A 14 5.51 3.87 -17.13
CA PRO A 14 5.55 3.57 -15.69
C PRO A 14 6.31 4.63 -14.87
N GLU A 15 7.24 5.35 -15.50
CA GLU A 15 7.98 6.49 -14.93
C GLU A 15 7.07 7.65 -14.51
N ARG A 16 5.87 7.81 -15.10
CA ARG A 16 4.93 8.90 -14.77
C ARG A 16 4.00 8.57 -13.61
N LEU A 17 3.90 7.30 -13.23
CA LEU A 17 3.09 6.85 -12.09
C LEU A 17 3.69 7.27 -10.74
N VAL A 18 4.98 7.59 -10.71
CA VAL A 18 5.71 8.06 -9.52
C VAL A 18 5.08 9.31 -8.90
N ILE A 19 4.37 10.12 -9.71
CA ILE A 19 3.65 11.32 -9.26
C ILE A 19 2.65 10.98 -8.14
N PHE A 20 2.02 9.80 -8.17
CA PHE A 20 1.10 9.35 -7.12
C PHE A 20 1.82 8.90 -5.83
N THR A 21 3.14 8.69 -5.85
CA THR A 21 3.96 8.49 -4.63
C THR A 21 4.44 9.79 -4.00
N PHE A 22 4.35 10.95 -4.69
CA PHE A 22 4.89 12.22 -4.20
C PHE A 22 4.29 12.66 -2.86
N GLY A 23 2.99 12.41 -2.64
CA GLY A 23 2.36 12.60 -1.33
C GLY A 23 3.02 11.74 -0.25
N LEU A 24 3.13 10.42 -0.47
CA LEU A 24 3.74 9.52 0.52
C LEU A 24 5.22 9.86 0.79
N LEU A 25 5.95 10.38 -0.20
CA LEU A 25 7.29 10.94 -0.04
C LEU A 25 7.28 12.22 0.83
N PHE A 26 6.40 13.19 0.55
CA PHE A 26 6.21 14.38 1.39
C PHE A 26 5.88 14.01 2.85
N SER A 27 4.93 13.09 3.06
CA SER A 27 4.56 12.61 4.40
C SER A 27 5.67 11.83 5.08
N LYS A 28 6.51 11.09 4.35
CA LYS A 28 7.70 10.44 4.89
C LYS A 28 8.77 11.46 5.31
N GLY A 29 8.94 12.55 4.55
CA GLY A 29 9.78 13.69 4.92
C GLY A 29 9.31 14.37 6.21
N LEU A 30 8.01 14.65 6.30
CA LEU A 30 7.35 15.17 7.50
C LEU A 30 7.54 14.24 8.72
N MET A 31 7.37 12.94 8.52
CA MET A 31 7.48 11.92 9.57
C MET A 31 8.88 11.67 10.10
N ALA A 32 9.90 11.76 9.25
CA ALA A 32 11.28 11.56 9.67
C ALA A 32 11.67 12.52 10.80
N TYR A 33 11.20 13.77 10.72
CA TYR A 33 11.45 14.82 11.71
C TYR A 33 10.65 14.63 12.98
N VAL A 34 9.38 14.22 12.90
CA VAL A 34 8.53 13.96 14.08
C VAL A 34 9.14 12.86 14.96
N LEU A 35 9.60 11.77 14.35
CA LEU A 35 10.26 10.68 15.08
C LEU A 35 11.69 11.05 15.52
N ALA A 36 12.42 11.88 14.77
CA ALA A 36 13.69 12.46 15.21
C ALA A 36 13.57 13.52 16.33
N ASN A 37 12.34 13.83 16.78
CA ASN A 37 12.06 14.66 17.95
C ASN A 37 11.30 13.87 19.05
N LEU A 38 11.21 12.53 18.92
CA LEU A 38 10.58 11.65 19.92
C LEU A 38 11.34 11.65 21.26
N MET A 39 12.66 11.84 21.23
CA MET A 39 13.49 11.99 22.43
C MET A 39 12.98 13.14 23.31
N THR A 40 12.84 14.32 22.72
CA THR A 40 12.37 15.55 23.37
C THR A 40 10.88 15.49 23.77
N PHE A 41 10.07 14.61 23.16
CA PHE A 41 8.72 14.33 23.68
C PHE A 41 8.76 13.55 25.01
N LEU A 42 9.72 12.63 25.16
CA LEU A 42 9.86 11.81 26.36
C LEU A 42 10.56 12.56 27.50
N THR A 43 11.51 13.44 27.19
CA THR A 43 12.17 14.32 28.18
C THR A 43 11.33 15.56 28.50
N ASP A 44 11.13 16.52 27.58
CA ASP A 44 10.48 17.81 27.90
C ASP A 44 9.01 17.69 28.32
N PHE A 45 8.25 16.74 27.77
CA PHE A 45 6.80 16.65 28.00
C PHE A 45 6.40 15.59 29.02
N TRP A 46 6.97 14.39 28.94
CA TRP A 46 6.72 13.32 29.92
C TRP A 46 7.65 13.34 31.14
N ASN A 47 8.72 14.14 31.12
CA ASN A 47 9.70 14.24 32.20
C ASN A 47 10.29 12.87 32.61
N LEU A 48 10.56 12.01 31.62
CA LEU A 48 11.23 10.73 31.85
C LEU A 48 12.73 10.94 32.06
N LYS A 49 13.34 10.05 32.85
CA LYS A 49 14.80 9.98 33.04
C LYS A 49 15.49 9.76 31.69
N LEU A 50 16.64 10.40 31.47
CA LEU A 50 17.41 10.32 30.23
C LEU A 50 17.65 8.87 29.76
N LYS A 51 17.95 7.95 30.70
CA LYS A 51 18.12 6.51 30.44
C LYS A 51 16.88 5.85 29.83
N GLN A 52 15.69 6.22 30.30
CA GLN A 52 14.41 5.66 29.87
C GLN A 52 14.03 6.18 28.47
N ALA A 53 14.12 7.49 28.26
CA ALA A 53 13.86 8.11 26.95
C ALA A 53 14.81 7.57 25.86
N LEU A 54 16.10 7.49 26.18
CA LEU A 54 17.15 6.93 25.31
C LEU A 54 16.83 5.50 24.88
N ALA A 55 16.46 4.64 25.83
CA ALA A 55 16.12 3.25 25.56
C ALA A 55 14.89 3.13 24.63
N ILE A 56 13.84 3.92 24.87
CA ILE A 56 12.62 3.91 24.03
C ILE A 56 12.94 4.34 22.59
N VAL A 57 13.69 5.44 22.40
CA VAL A 57 14.00 5.96 21.05
C VAL A 57 14.92 5.01 20.27
N ASN A 58 15.96 4.49 20.91
CA ASN A 58 16.86 3.53 20.27
C ASN A 58 16.16 2.20 19.97
N LEU A 59 15.27 1.73 20.85
CA LEU A 59 14.47 0.52 20.59
C LEU A 59 13.48 0.75 19.43
N GLN A 60 12.84 1.93 19.38
CA GLN A 60 11.94 2.31 18.28
C GLN A 60 12.67 2.35 16.93
N ASP A 61 13.82 3.03 16.82
CA ASP A 61 14.56 3.11 15.56
C ASP A 61 15.20 1.77 15.19
N GLY A 62 15.78 1.08 16.18
CA GLY A 62 16.39 -0.24 16.04
C GLY A 62 15.42 -1.28 15.48
N LEU A 63 14.28 -1.50 16.15
CA LEU A 63 13.26 -2.46 15.73
C LEU A 63 12.65 -2.09 14.38
N ARG A 64 12.32 -0.82 14.15
CA ARG A 64 11.79 -0.34 12.84
C ARG A 64 12.75 -0.65 11.70
N ASN A 65 14.05 -0.57 11.95
CA ASN A 65 15.06 -0.79 10.92
C ASN A 65 15.38 -2.28 10.72
N MET A 66 15.41 -3.09 11.79
CA MET A 66 15.57 -4.55 11.71
C MET A 66 14.37 -5.26 11.09
N LEU A 67 13.15 -4.77 11.34
CA LEU A 67 11.92 -5.39 10.85
C LEU A 67 11.78 -5.29 9.32
N GLN A 68 12.52 -4.40 8.65
CA GLN A 68 12.44 -4.23 7.20
C GLN A 68 12.75 -5.53 6.43
N ILE A 69 13.69 -6.37 6.89
CA ILE A 69 13.95 -7.69 6.29
C ILE A 69 12.71 -8.59 6.31
N HIS A 70 12.01 -8.63 7.44
CA HIS A 70 10.80 -9.44 7.61
C HIS A 70 9.68 -8.93 6.70
N VAL A 71 9.50 -7.60 6.61
CA VAL A 71 8.49 -7.05 5.69
C VAL A 71 8.88 -7.23 4.22
N ALA A 72 10.17 -7.26 3.87
CA ALA A 72 10.63 -7.59 2.51
C ALA A 72 10.15 -8.99 2.10
N LEU A 73 10.30 -9.97 2.99
CA LEU A 73 9.79 -11.32 2.80
C LEU A 73 8.25 -11.32 2.65
N CYS A 74 7.50 -10.63 3.53
CA CYS A 74 6.04 -10.55 3.41
C CYS A 74 5.55 -9.85 2.13
N ILE A 75 6.30 -8.86 1.62
CA ILE A 75 6.01 -8.20 0.33
C ILE A 75 6.17 -9.18 -0.82
N ASP A 76 7.30 -9.90 -0.89
CA ASP A 76 7.62 -10.80 -2.01
C ASP A 76 6.86 -12.12 -1.95
N ALA A 77 6.43 -12.58 -0.77
CA ALA A 77 5.72 -13.85 -0.59
C ALA A 77 4.19 -13.76 -0.66
N CYS A 78 3.58 -12.73 -0.06
CA CYS A 78 2.12 -12.73 0.18
C CYS A 78 1.38 -11.45 -0.24
N VAL A 79 1.97 -10.27 0.00
CA VAL A 79 1.20 -9.01 -0.01
C VAL A 79 1.43 -8.16 -1.27
N GLY A 80 2.64 -8.14 -1.80
CA GLY A 80 3.04 -7.24 -2.87
C GLY A 80 3.13 -5.77 -2.47
N TYR A 81 3.93 -5.02 -3.23
CA TYR A 81 4.38 -3.66 -2.90
C TYR A 81 3.25 -2.63 -2.65
N ARG A 82 2.08 -2.76 -3.30
CA ARG A 82 1.00 -1.76 -3.24
C ARG A 82 0.10 -1.93 -2.03
N TRP A 83 -0.35 -3.16 -1.78
CA TRP A 83 -1.11 -3.49 -0.58
C TRP A 83 -0.26 -3.23 0.67
N MET A 84 1.06 -3.49 0.59
CA MET A 84 1.97 -3.12 1.68
C MET A 84 2.06 -1.60 1.90
N LEU A 85 2.00 -0.75 0.85
CA LEU A 85 1.94 0.71 1.06
C LEU A 85 0.63 1.18 1.68
N ILE A 86 -0.49 0.57 1.31
CA ILE A 86 -1.79 0.90 1.88
C ILE A 86 -1.80 0.50 3.36
N LEU A 87 -1.45 -0.76 3.66
CA LEU A 87 -1.34 -1.29 5.01
C LEU A 87 -0.33 -0.50 5.85
N SER A 88 0.88 -0.25 5.34
CA SER A 88 1.91 0.50 6.06
C SER A 88 1.45 1.91 6.39
N SER A 89 0.81 2.60 5.46
CA SER A 89 0.38 4.00 5.65
C SER A 89 -0.83 4.09 6.58
N LEU A 90 -1.73 3.10 6.57
CA LEU A 90 -2.79 2.98 7.58
C LEU A 90 -2.20 2.75 8.98
N LEU A 91 -1.30 1.78 9.15
CA LEU A 91 -0.64 1.51 10.43
C LEU A 91 0.14 2.74 10.94
N TYR A 92 0.90 3.40 10.06
CA TYR A 92 1.72 4.58 10.41
C TYR A 92 0.84 5.80 10.78
N SER A 93 -0.30 5.99 10.11
CA SER A 93 -1.29 7.03 10.43
C SER A 93 -2.01 6.75 11.75
N SER A 94 -2.53 5.53 11.95
CA SER A 94 -3.16 5.13 13.22
C SER A 94 -2.20 5.20 14.40
N GLY A 95 -0.92 4.84 14.20
CA GLY A 95 0.10 4.94 15.26
C GLY A 95 0.33 6.37 15.74
N LEU A 96 0.35 7.34 14.82
CA LEU A 96 0.40 8.77 15.17
C LEU A 96 -0.86 9.27 15.85
N PHE A 97 -2.03 8.77 15.44
CA PHE A 97 -3.29 9.13 16.06
C PHE A 97 -3.34 8.66 17.52
N LEU A 98 -2.90 7.44 17.80
CA LEU A 98 -2.73 6.92 19.16
C LEU A 98 -1.66 7.70 19.95
N LEU A 99 -0.54 8.09 19.34
CA LEU A 99 0.43 9.00 19.98
C LEU A 99 -0.17 10.37 20.29
N ALA A 100 -0.99 10.95 19.40
CA ALA A 100 -1.70 12.20 19.67
C ALA A 100 -2.70 12.06 20.83
N PHE A 101 -3.40 10.93 20.91
CA PHE A 101 -4.34 10.60 22.00
C PHE A 101 -3.63 10.29 23.33
N SER A 102 -2.37 9.82 23.30
CA SER A 102 -1.59 9.61 24.53
C SER A 102 -1.29 10.90 25.29
N VAL A 103 -1.35 12.05 24.63
CA VAL A 103 -1.12 13.38 25.21
C VAL A 103 -2.39 13.84 25.94
N PRO A 104 -2.42 13.96 27.29
CA PRO A 104 -3.66 14.28 28.01
C PRO A 104 -4.27 15.65 27.66
N GLN A 105 -3.42 16.58 27.18
CA GLN A 105 -3.83 17.88 26.65
C GLN A 105 -4.62 17.80 25.32
N PHE A 106 -4.83 16.60 24.77
CA PHE A 106 -5.78 16.38 23.67
C PHE A 106 -7.23 16.41 24.16
N PHE A 107 -7.49 16.04 25.42
CA PHE A 107 -8.83 16.02 26.02
C PHE A 107 -9.07 17.15 27.03
N PHE A 108 -8.02 17.61 27.72
CA PHE A 108 -8.13 18.61 28.79
C PHE A 108 -7.01 19.66 28.71
N ASP A 109 -7.35 20.88 28.31
CA ASP A 109 -6.43 22.02 28.39
C ASP A 109 -5.96 22.26 29.84
N ASN A 110 -4.72 22.74 29.98
CA ASN A 110 -4.06 23.12 31.25
C ASN A 110 -3.68 21.98 32.24
N VAL A 111 -3.94 20.69 31.94
CA VAL A 111 -3.46 19.60 32.81
C VAL A 111 -1.93 19.46 32.75
N LYS A 112 -1.26 19.64 33.89
CA LYS A 112 0.16 19.28 34.09
C LYS A 112 0.28 17.76 34.26
N VAL A 113 0.65 17.07 33.18
CA VAL A 113 0.76 15.60 33.10
C VAL A 113 1.61 15.00 34.23
N CYS A 114 2.81 15.57 34.42
CA CYS A 114 3.73 15.24 35.50
C CYS A 114 4.21 16.49 36.24
N PRO A 115 3.82 16.70 37.51
CA PRO A 115 4.47 17.69 38.36
C PRO A 115 5.86 17.18 38.77
N VAL A 116 6.84 18.08 38.77
CA VAL A 116 8.21 17.81 39.22
C VAL A 116 8.18 17.28 40.68
N GLY A 117 8.94 16.22 40.95
CA GLY A 117 9.07 15.62 42.29
C GLY A 117 8.23 14.37 42.56
N LYS A 118 7.33 13.94 41.65
CA LYS A 118 6.63 12.64 41.78
C LYS A 118 7.09 11.65 40.70
N GLY A 119 7.86 10.63 41.09
CA GLY A 119 8.60 9.73 40.19
C GLY A 119 7.81 8.73 39.33
N GLN A 120 6.49 8.90 39.18
CA GLN A 120 5.58 7.89 38.58
C GLN A 120 5.20 8.19 37.11
N CYS A 121 5.97 9.03 36.42
CA CYS A 121 5.69 9.42 35.03
C CYS A 121 5.75 8.24 34.04
N PHE A 122 6.66 7.29 34.28
CA PHE A 122 6.78 6.08 33.44
C PHE A 122 5.60 5.12 33.63
N GLU A 123 4.99 5.08 34.83
CA GLU A 123 3.80 4.27 35.10
C GLU A 123 2.60 4.87 34.38
N LYS A 124 2.34 6.17 34.57
CA LYS A 124 1.28 6.90 33.85
C LYS A 124 1.38 6.78 32.33
N LEU A 125 2.60 6.67 31.76
CA LEU A 125 2.78 6.48 30.33
C LEU A 125 2.32 5.09 29.84
N LYS A 126 2.41 4.05 30.68
CA LYS A 126 1.87 2.71 30.37
C LYS A 126 0.35 2.71 30.25
N ASP A 127 -0.32 3.52 31.06
CA ASP A 127 -1.79 3.63 31.09
C ASP A 127 -2.36 4.43 29.89
N THR A 128 -1.53 4.81 28.92
CA THR A 128 -1.92 5.52 27.70
C THR A 128 -1.72 4.67 26.43
N PRO A 129 -2.44 4.96 25.33
CA PRO A 129 -2.22 4.30 24.04
C PRO A 129 -0.87 4.63 23.36
N PHE A 130 0.10 5.22 24.08
CA PHE A 130 1.44 5.51 23.59
C PHE A 130 2.12 4.25 23.05
N TRP A 131 2.10 3.14 23.79
CA TRP A 131 2.82 1.91 23.41
C TRP A 131 2.20 1.21 22.21
N GLU A 132 0.87 1.20 22.12
CA GLU A 132 0.12 0.73 20.95
C GLU A 132 0.48 1.57 19.72
N GLY A 133 0.44 2.90 19.85
CA GLY A 133 0.80 3.82 18.78
C GLY A 133 2.26 3.68 18.34
N LEU A 134 3.17 3.46 19.30
CA LEU A 134 4.60 3.23 19.05
C LEU A 134 4.84 1.91 18.30
N ALA A 135 4.11 0.85 18.65
CA ALA A 135 4.16 -0.43 17.93
C ALA A 135 3.64 -0.28 16.49
N LEU A 136 2.49 0.36 16.28
CA LEU A 136 1.95 0.65 14.94
C LEU A 136 2.91 1.52 14.11
N LEU A 137 3.61 2.48 14.75
CA LEU A 137 4.67 3.28 14.12
C LEU A 137 5.88 2.45 13.70
N ILE A 138 6.33 1.49 14.52
CA ILE A 138 7.42 0.57 14.19
C ILE A 138 7.03 -0.30 12.98
N LEU A 139 5.83 -0.90 13.01
CA LEU A 139 5.32 -1.75 11.93
C LEU A 139 5.15 -0.97 10.61
N GLY A 140 4.40 0.14 10.63
CA GLY A 140 4.14 0.97 9.45
C GLY A 140 5.41 1.62 8.90
N GLY A 141 6.30 2.07 9.79
CA GLY A 141 7.57 2.69 9.42
C GLY A 141 8.55 1.72 8.74
N ALA A 142 8.60 0.46 9.20
CA ALA A 142 9.37 -0.59 8.54
C ALA A 142 8.79 -0.93 7.15
N ALA A 143 7.46 -1.10 7.09
CA ALA A 143 6.76 -1.55 5.89
C ALA A 143 6.76 -0.53 4.74
N GLN A 144 6.79 0.77 5.03
CA GLN A 144 6.73 1.81 4.00
C GLN A 144 8.05 1.98 3.21
N VAL A 145 9.21 1.53 3.72
CA VAL A 145 10.52 1.84 3.12
C VAL A 145 10.69 1.21 1.74
N ILE A 146 10.48 -0.10 1.64
CA ILE A 146 10.84 -0.90 0.45
C ILE A 146 9.96 -0.57 -0.76
N PRO A 147 8.62 -0.48 -0.63
CA PRO A 147 7.77 -0.14 -1.77
C PRO A 147 7.95 1.29 -2.26
N LEU A 148 8.15 2.25 -1.35
CA LEU A 148 8.36 3.64 -1.75
C LEU A 148 9.69 3.80 -2.51
N TYR A 149 10.69 2.98 -2.16
CA TYR A 149 11.97 2.88 -2.87
C TYR A 149 11.87 2.13 -4.21
N SER A 150 11.08 1.04 -4.28
CA SER A 150 10.89 0.29 -5.54
C SER A 150 9.90 0.95 -6.52
N LEU A 151 9.21 2.00 -6.09
CA LEU A 151 8.32 2.85 -6.91
C LEU A 151 8.88 4.25 -7.20
N SER A 152 10.02 4.67 -6.62
CA SER A 152 10.72 5.91 -6.98
C SER A 152 11.63 5.78 -8.21
N PHE A 153 11.72 4.59 -8.80
CA PHE A 153 12.53 4.26 -9.99
C PHE A 153 14.03 4.55 -9.85
N GLU A 154 14.59 4.50 -8.64
CA GLU A 154 16.03 4.64 -8.41
C GLU A 154 16.84 3.42 -8.92
N GLN A 155 16.18 2.38 -9.43
CA GLN A 155 16.78 1.07 -9.77
C GLN A 155 16.72 0.66 -11.25
N THR A 156 15.91 1.29 -12.10
CA THR A 156 15.78 0.86 -13.51
C THR A 156 17.07 1.08 -14.29
N LYS A 157 17.74 -0.01 -14.70
CA LYS A 157 18.81 0.01 -15.71
C LYS A 157 18.27 0.68 -16.98
N THR A 158 18.87 1.79 -17.40
CA THR A 158 18.63 2.36 -18.74
C THR A 158 19.43 1.56 -19.75
N VAL A 159 18.76 0.73 -20.54
CA VAL A 159 19.37 0.12 -21.74
C VAL A 159 19.92 1.25 -22.63
N LYS A 160 21.18 1.14 -23.05
CA LYS A 160 21.77 2.10 -24.01
C LYS A 160 21.01 1.98 -25.33
N ALA A 161 20.77 3.09 -26.02
CA ALA A 161 20.27 3.00 -27.39
C ALA A 161 21.38 2.45 -28.30
N PRO A 162 21.09 1.52 -29.23
CA PRO A 162 22.07 0.99 -30.17
C PRO A 162 22.65 2.09 -31.06
N GLN A 163 23.82 1.84 -31.63
CA GLN A 163 24.52 2.83 -32.44
C GLN A 163 23.78 3.07 -33.78
N GLY A 164 23.93 4.26 -34.37
CA GLY A 164 23.29 4.62 -35.64
C GLY A 164 21.92 5.32 -35.59
N PHE A 165 21.17 5.27 -34.47
CA PHE A 165 19.82 5.89 -34.41
C PHE A 165 19.85 7.42 -34.61
N LYS A 166 19.21 7.91 -35.69
CA LYS A 166 19.14 9.35 -36.04
C LYS A 166 18.29 10.13 -34.99
N PRO A 167 18.71 11.34 -34.56
CA PRO A 167 18.03 12.07 -33.50
C PRO A 167 16.72 12.71 -33.98
N THR A 168 15.60 12.30 -33.39
CA THR A 168 14.27 12.89 -33.64
C THR A 168 14.25 14.36 -33.21
N ARG A 169 13.67 15.23 -34.04
CA ARG A 169 13.37 16.63 -33.65
C ARG A 169 12.01 16.66 -32.98
N VAL A 170 11.93 17.22 -31.78
CA VAL A 170 10.65 17.42 -31.07
C VAL A 170 10.52 18.90 -30.70
N LYS A 171 9.36 19.49 -31.04
CA LYS A 171 9.04 20.88 -30.71
C LYS A 171 8.33 20.92 -29.37
N ILE A 172 8.87 21.66 -28.40
CA ILE A 172 8.34 21.77 -27.04
C ILE A 172 8.12 23.26 -26.77
N GLY A 173 6.85 23.68 -26.83
CA GLY A 173 6.49 25.10 -26.88
C GLY A 173 7.11 25.80 -28.10
N CYS A 174 7.66 27.00 -27.90
CA CYS A 174 8.31 27.75 -28.97
C CYS A 174 9.71 27.24 -29.37
N CYS A 175 10.31 26.31 -28.60
CA CYS A 175 11.67 25.81 -28.86
C CYS A 175 11.68 24.46 -29.61
N LEU A 176 12.64 24.31 -30.53
CA LEU A 176 12.89 23.10 -31.32
C LEU A 176 14.15 22.40 -30.82
N CYS A 177 13.99 21.28 -30.13
CA CYS A 177 15.10 20.54 -29.52
C CYS A 177 15.40 19.25 -30.30
N LYS A 178 16.69 18.97 -30.52
CA LYS A 178 17.20 17.67 -31.00
C LYS A 178 17.58 16.82 -29.79
N VAL A 179 16.97 15.64 -29.61
CA VAL A 179 17.29 14.74 -28.49
C VAL A 179 17.39 13.30 -29.00
N LYS A 180 18.46 12.56 -28.64
CA LYS A 180 18.54 11.12 -28.90
C LYS A 180 17.58 10.37 -27.97
N ILE A 181 16.85 9.37 -28.49
CA ILE A 181 15.73 8.69 -27.81
C ILE A 181 16.11 8.15 -26.41
N GLY A 182 17.28 7.52 -26.26
CA GLY A 182 17.76 7.06 -24.94
C GLY A 182 17.99 8.19 -23.93
N GLY A 183 18.47 9.34 -24.39
CA GLY A 183 18.68 10.54 -23.57
C GLY A 183 17.36 11.15 -23.08
N TRP A 184 16.25 10.98 -23.80
CA TRP A 184 14.94 11.47 -23.38
C TRP A 184 14.43 10.72 -22.13
N ARG A 185 14.55 9.39 -22.07
CA ARG A 185 14.23 8.62 -20.84
C ARG A 185 15.16 8.99 -19.68
N GLN A 186 16.46 9.13 -19.95
CA GLN A 186 17.44 9.54 -18.92
C GLN A 186 17.14 10.93 -18.35
N LEU A 187 16.67 11.86 -19.19
CA LEU A 187 16.20 13.19 -18.78
C LEU A 187 14.90 13.08 -17.95
N GLN A 188 13.90 12.32 -18.41
CA GLN A 188 12.64 12.10 -17.68
C GLN A 188 12.89 11.52 -16.29
N GLN A 189 13.66 10.44 -16.15
CA GLN A 189 14.00 9.87 -14.85
C GLN A 189 14.77 10.85 -13.94
N SER A 190 15.60 11.72 -14.51
CA SER A 190 16.36 12.71 -13.72
C SER A 190 15.46 13.84 -13.22
N ILE A 191 14.48 14.27 -14.02
CA ILE A 191 13.41 15.18 -13.61
C ILE A 191 12.54 14.54 -12.52
N ILE A 192 12.16 13.27 -12.67
CA ILE A 192 11.37 12.54 -11.66
C ILE A 192 12.13 12.42 -10.34
N ARG A 193 13.42 12.07 -10.36
CA ARG A 193 14.29 12.05 -9.15
C ARG A 193 14.38 13.43 -8.49
N LEU A 194 14.49 14.51 -9.28
CA LEU A 194 14.49 15.88 -8.77
C LEU A 194 13.16 16.24 -8.09
N PHE A 195 12.02 15.85 -8.66
CA PHE A 195 10.71 16.02 -8.01
C PHE A 195 10.55 15.15 -6.75
N CYS A 196 10.97 13.88 -6.75
CA CYS A 196 10.95 13.04 -5.55
C CYS A 196 11.76 13.67 -4.40
N PHE A 197 12.95 14.20 -4.70
CA PHE A 197 13.77 14.93 -3.74
C PHE A 197 13.11 16.24 -3.28
N GLY A 198 12.52 17.00 -4.20
CA GLY A 198 11.77 18.22 -3.90
C GLY A 198 10.57 18.01 -2.98
N PHE A 199 9.76 16.96 -3.20
CA PHE A 199 8.62 16.62 -2.35
C PHE A 199 9.05 16.10 -0.97
N MET A 200 10.09 15.26 -0.90
CA MET A 200 10.73 14.90 0.38
C MET A 200 11.16 16.15 1.15
N LEU A 201 11.92 17.05 0.51
CA LEU A 201 12.44 18.28 1.10
C LEU A 201 11.32 19.21 1.56
N LEU A 202 10.27 19.40 0.76
CA LEU A 202 9.10 20.19 1.12
C LEU A 202 8.44 19.65 2.40
N GLY A 203 8.31 18.32 2.53
CA GLY A 203 7.82 17.67 3.74
C GLY A 203 8.67 17.95 4.98
N THR A 204 10.01 17.98 4.83
CA THR A 204 10.91 18.40 5.92
C THR A 204 10.70 19.85 6.31
N ILE A 205 10.58 20.77 5.34
CA ILE A 205 10.36 22.20 5.55
C ILE A 205 9.02 22.44 6.28
N THR A 206 7.95 21.76 5.87
CA THR A 206 6.66 21.80 6.58
C THR A 206 6.77 21.28 8.02
N SER A 207 7.61 20.25 8.28
CA SER A 207 7.86 19.78 9.64
C SER A 207 8.59 20.80 10.50
N VAL A 208 9.53 21.56 9.92
CA VAL A 208 10.25 22.64 10.62
C VAL A 208 9.29 23.73 11.05
N TYR A 209 8.46 24.18 10.11
CA TYR A 209 7.42 25.17 10.37
C TYR A 209 6.46 24.70 11.46
N GLY A 210 5.95 23.46 11.37
CA GLY A 210 5.09 22.86 12.39
C GLY A 210 5.75 22.76 13.77
N PHE A 211 7.02 22.36 13.86
CA PHE A 211 7.74 22.28 15.14
C PHE A 211 7.87 23.65 15.82
N ILE A 212 8.18 24.69 15.04
CA ILE A 212 8.33 26.08 15.52
C ILE A 212 6.97 26.66 15.92
N SER A 213 5.97 26.60 15.03
CA SER A 213 4.64 27.17 15.26
C SER A 213 3.88 26.49 16.42
N PHE A 214 4.03 25.16 16.58
CA PHE A 214 3.33 24.40 17.63
C PHE A 214 4.25 24.07 18.83
N LYS A 215 5.08 25.03 19.27
CA LYS A 215 6.12 24.83 20.31
C LYS A 215 5.62 24.23 21.64
N ARG A 216 4.35 24.43 22.01
CA ARG A 216 3.73 23.89 23.24
C ARG A 216 2.66 22.80 23.01
N LYS A 217 2.32 22.43 21.77
CA LYS A 217 1.17 21.55 21.47
C LYS A 217 1.59 20.22 20.83
N TRP A 218 2.09 19.29 21.65
CA TRP A 218 2.60 17.99 21.18
C TRP A 218 1.53 17.11 20.49
N HIS A 219 0.26 17.16 20.90
CA HIS A 219 -0.80 16.43 20.20
C HIS A 219 -0.94 16.89 18.73
N GLN A 220 -0.79 18.18 18.44
CA GLN A 220 -0.84 18.71 17.07
C GLN A 220 0.39 18.28 16.25
N ARG A 221 1.56 18.16 16.89
CA ARG A 221 2.80 17.66 16.26
C ARG A 221 2.70 16.21 15.77
N PHE A 222 1.86 15.38 16.39
CA PHE A 222 1.58 14.01 15.90
C PHE A 222 0.36 13.95 14.96
N LEU A 223 -0.69 14.72 15.25
CA LEU A 223 -1.93 14.71 14.46
C LEU A 223 -1.76 15.29 13.05
N ILE A 224 -0.98 16.36 12.87
CA ILE A 224 -0.75 16.97 11.54
C ILE A 224 -0.06 15.97 10.57
N PRO A 225 1.00 15.23 10.97
CA PRO A 225 1.53 14.13 10.19
C PRO A 225 0.55 12.98 9.94
N ALA A 226 -0.32 12.62 10.89
CA ALA A 226 -1.35 11.59 10.67
C ALA A 226 -2.31 12.00 9.54
N ILE A 227 -2.83 13.23 9.60
CA ILE A 227 -3.70 13.81 8.55
C ILE A 227 -2.95 13.91 7.22
N ALA A 228 -1.67 14.29 7.23
CA ALA A 228 -0.84 14.34 6.03
C ALA A 228 -0.60 12.95 5.40
N ILE A 229 -0.37 11.89 6.19
CA ILE A 229 -0.32 10.51 5.67
C ILE A 229 -1.68 10.11 5.13
N GLY A 230 -2.77 10.51 5.79
CA GLY A 230 -4.14 10.36 5.27
C GLY A 230 -4.29 10.95 3.88
N ILE A 231 -4.05 12.26 3.69
CA ILE A 231 -4.06 12.92 2.38
C ILE A 231 -3.21 12.16 1.35
N SER A 232 -1.99 11.79 1.73
CA SER A 232 -1.00 11.18 0.84
C SER A 232 -1.28 9.73 0.46
N LEU A 233 -1.86 8.92 1.36
CA LEU A 233 -2.37 7.59 1.05
C LEU A 233 -3.48 7.67 0.00
N LEU A 234 -4.25 8.75 0.01
CA LEU A 234 -5.44 8.91 -0.81
C LEU A 234 -5.12 9.55 -2.17
N TRP A 235 -4.09 10.42 -2.20
CA TRP A 235 -3.36 10.72 -3.43
C TRP A 235 -2.75 9.45 -4.07
N PHE A 236 -2.20 8.54 -3.25
CA PHE A 236 -1.64 7.28 -3.74
C PHE A 236 -2.70 6.29 -4.25
N THR A 237 -3.86 6.16 -3.58
CA THR A 237 -4.95 5.29 -4.05
C THR A 237 -5.69 5.85 -5.27
N CYS A 238 -5.72 7.17 -5.48
CA CYS A 238 -6.09 7.76 -6.78
C CYS A 238 -5.17 7.27 -7.93
N GLY A 239 -3.91 6.93 -7.65
CA GLY A 239 -2.98 6.30 -8.59
C GLY A 239 -3.14 4.79 -8.74
N PHE A 240 -3.84 4.11 -7.82
CA PHE A 240 -3.98 2.65 -7.79
C PHE A 240 -4.42 2.01 -9.12
N PRO A 241 -5.48 2.49 -9.81
CA PRO A 241 -5.90 1.94 -11.11
C PRO A 241 -4.92 2.16 -12.26
N LEU A 242 -3.90 3.01 -12.09
CA LEU A 242 -2.90 3.31 -13.13
C LEU A 242 -1.62 2.46 -12.99
N TYR A 243 -1.39 1.81 -11.84
CA TYR A 243 -0.26 0.90 -11.66
C TYR A 243 -0.57 -0.50 -12.23
N GLY A 244 -0.12 -0.81 -13.45
CA GLY A 244 -0.21 -2.16 -14.04
C GLY A 244 0.56 -3.21 -13.21
N SER A 245 0.00 -4.41 -13.00
CA SER A 245 0.51 -5.41 -12.03
C SER A 245 2.00 -5.75 -12.21
N ARG A 246 2.72 -5.91 -11.09
CA ARG A 246 4.09 -6.48 -11.07
C ARG A 246 3.97 -7.90 -10.52
N HIS A 247 4.55 -8.88 -11.22
CA HIS A 247 4.71 -10.24 -10.68
C HIS A 247 5.52 -10.20 -9.38
N LEU A 248 5.16 -11.05 -8.41
CA LEU A 248 5.95 -11.28 -7.22
C LEU A 248 7.21 -12.04 -7.66
N GLN A 249 8.38 -11.41 -7.51
CA GLN A 249 9.66 -12.07 -7.74
C GLN A 249 10.05 -12.85 -6.47
N PRO A 250 10.56 -14.09 -6.59
CA PRO A 250 11.03 -14.85 -5.43
C PRO A 250 12.07 -14.02 -4.65
N SER A 251 11.95 -14.02 -3.32
CA SER A 251 12.86 -13.26 -2.47
C SER A 251 14.23 -13.95 -2.44
N PRO A 252 15.35 -13.23 -2.70
CA PRO A 252 16.69 -13.83 -2.67
C PRO A 252 17.05 -14.44 -1.30
N LEU A 253 16.41 -13.96 -0.24
CA LEU A 253 16.52 -14.52 1.11
C LEU A 253 15.81 -15.87 1.27
N SER A 254 14.70 -16.10 0.57
CA SER A 254 14.06 -17.43 0.51
C SER A 254 14.91 -18.40 -0.32
N THR A 255 15.43 -17.96 -1.46
CA THR A 255 16.40 -18.71 -2.27
C THR A 255 17.65 -19.10 -1.46
N MET A 256 18.25 -18.16 -0.72
CA MET A 256 19.35 -18.42 0.22
C MET A 256 18.98 -19.47 1.27
N LEU A 257 17.79 -19.35 1.87
CA LEU A 257 17.32 -20.29 2.89
C LEU A 257 17.08 -21.70 2.34
N HIS A 258 16.51 -21.81 1.13
CA HIS A 258 16.36 -23.08 0.42
C HIS A 258 17.72 -23.74 0.14
N ALA A 259 18.67 -23.00 -0.44
CA ALA A 259 20.01 -23.50 -0.76
C ALA A 259 20.78 -23.95 0.49
N LEU A 260 20.69 -23.20 1.59
CA LEU A 260 21.26 -23.59 2.89
C LEU A 260 20.65 -24.90 3.42
N VAL A 261 19.32 -25.04 3.40
CA VAL A 261 18.64 -26.25 3.89
C VAL A 261 18.88 -27.46 2.98
N ALA A 262 18.88 -27.27 1.66
CA ALA A 262 19.20 -28.30 0.68
C ALA A 262 20.64 -28.81 0.86
N ALA A 263 21.63 -27.90 0.96
CA ALA A 263 23.02 -28.27 1.21
C ALA A 263 23.22 -28.98 2.57
N ALA A 264 22.53 -28.54 3.62
CA ALA A 264 22.57 -29.19 4.93
C ALA A 264 21.99 -30.62 4.90
N ARG A 265 20.86 -30.83 4.21
CA ARG A 265 20.25 -32.16 3.99
C ARG A 265 21.15 -33.07 3.13
N LYS A 266 21.76 -32.52 2.08
CA LYS A 266 22.68 -33.20 1.17
C LYS A 266 24.13 -33.24 1.66
N ARG A 267 24.41 -32.91 2.93
CA ARG A 267 25.78 -32.86 3.49
C ARG A 267 26.60 -34.14 3.28
N HIS A 268 25.92 -35.28 3.17
CA HIS A 268 26.49 -36.62 2.98
C HIS A 268 26.95 -36.92 1.54
N LEU A 269 26.44 -36.21 0.53
CA LEU A 269 26.82 -36.41 -0.88
C LEU A 269 28.19 -35.77 -1.20
N SER A 270 28.92 -36.33 -2.16
CA SER A 270 30.12 -35.69 -2.71
C SER A 270 29.76 -34.86 -3.94
N TYR A 271 30.19 -33.59 -3.99
CA TYR A 271 29.98 -32.75 -5.16
C TYR A 271 30.94 -33.14 -6.31
N GLN A 272 32.22 -33.40 -6.00
CA GLN A 272 33.26 -33.58 -7.00
C GLN A 272 33.10 -34.85 -7.86
N GLY A 273 32.37 -35.86 -7.38
CA GLY A 273 32.05 -37.06 -8.17
C GLY A 273 30.85 -36.92 -9.11
N ASN A 274 30.04 -35.85 -8.94
CA ASN A 274 28.71 -35.72 -9.54
C ASN A 274 28.55 -34.41 -10.33
N LEU A 275 29.64 -33.84 -10.89
CA LEU A 275 29.60 -32.58 -11.64
C LEU A 275 28.61 -32.60 -12.81
N GLU A 276 28.45 -33.73 -13.49
CA GLU A 276 27.53 -33.87 -14.63
C GLU A 276 26.05 -33.95 -14.20
N GLN A 277 25.78 -34.19 -12.91
CA GLN A 277 24.44 -34.35 -12.34
C GLN A 277 23.93 -33.06 -11.66
N LEU A 278 24.46 -31.90 -12.05
CA LEU A 278 24.05 -30.60 -11.52
C LEU A 278 22.72 -30.13 -12.10
N HIS A 279 21.89 -29.53 -11.24
CA HIS A 279 20.68 -28.85 -11.65
C HIS A 279 20.99 -27.44 -12.17
N HIS A 280 21.22 -27.34 -13.48
CA HIS A 280 21.05 -26.10 -14.22
C HIS A 280 19.55 -25.88 -14.50
N GLY A 281 19.12 -24.62 -14.61
CA GLY A 281 17.75 -24.27 -14.99
C GLY A 281 17.49 -24.50 -16.47
N GLU A 282 16.22 -24.69 -16.85
CA GLU A 282 15.83 -24.84 -18.26
C GLU A 282 16.22 -23.60 -19.07
N GLY A 283 17.05 -23.79 -20.10
CA GLY A 283 17.50 -22.71 -20.99
C GLY A 283 18.59 -21.79 -20.42
N GLU A 284 19.23 -22.13 -19.29
CA GLU A 284 20.40 -21.39 -18.80
C GLU A 284 21.71 -22.00 -19.33
N GLU A 285 22.67 -21.14 -19.69
CA GLU A 285 24.02 -21.60 -20.04
C GLU A 285 24.73 -22.30 -18.87
N LYS A 286 25.78 -23.07 -19.18
CA LYS A 286 26.60 -23.78 -18.19
C LYS A 286 27.52 -22.78 -17.44
N LEU A 287 26.92 -21.99 -16.55
CA LEU A 287 27.63 -21.09 -15.64
C LEU A 287 28.75 -21.85 -14.89
N PRO A 288 29.99 -21.32 -14.86
CA PRO A 288 31.08 -21.95 -14.13
C PRO A 288 30.82 -21.92 -12.62
N VAL A 289 30.88 -23.07 -11.97
CA VAL A 289 30.60 -23.22 -10.53
C VAL A 289 31.79 -22.73 -9.72
N THR A 290 31.57 -21.79 -8.78
CA THR A 290 32.67 -21.20 -8.01
C THR A 290 33.18 -22.17 -6.95
N ASP A 291 34.50 -22.28 -6.83
CA ASP A 291 35.16 -23.21 -5.89
C ASP A 291 35.20 -22.67 -4.44
N HIS A 292 34.67 -21.47 -4.20
CA HIS A 292 34.42 -20.90 -2.87
C HIS A 292 33.16 -21.49 -2.24
N LEU A 293 33.16 -21.71 -0.92
CA LEU A 293 32.02 -22.30 -0.17
C LEU A 293 31.50 -23.63 -0.78
N LYS A 294 32.40 -24.51 -1.23
CA LYS A 294 32.09 -25.79 -1.95
C LYS A 294 30.95 -26.64 -1.35
N TRP A 295 30.73 -26.57 -0.04
CA TRP A 295 29.66 -27.32 0.62
C TRP A 295 28.26 -26.93 0.17
N LEU A 296 28.03 -25.68 -0.28
CA LEU A 296 26.76 -25.25 -0.85
C LEU A 296 26.47 -25.87 -2.22
N ASN A 297 27.49 -26.27 -2.98
CA ASN A 297 27.30 -26.93 -4.29
C ASN A 297 26.48 -28.22 -4.16
N LYS A 298 26.49 -28.85 -2.99
CA LYS A 298 25.68 -30.04 -2.67
C LYS A 298 24.17 -29.79 -2.77
N ALA A 299 23.69 -28.54 -2.70
CA ALA A 299 22.28 -28.20 -2.94
C ALA A 299 21.84 -28.41 -4.40
N ALA A 300 22.75 -28.29 -5.37
CA ALA A 300 22.46 -28.43 -6.79
C ALA A 300 22.72 -29.85 -7.34
N VAL A 301 23.29 -30.76 -6.55
CA VAL A 301 23.52 -32.16 -6.94
C VAL A 301 22.20 -32.94 -6.89
N LYS A 302 21.80 -33.57 -7.99
CA LYS A 302 20.65 -34.50 -8.04
C LYS A 302 20.93 -35.80 -7.26
N SER A 303 19.88 -36.49 -6.82
CA SER A 303 19.98 -37.75 -6.07
C SER A 303 18.82 -38.67 -6.43
N LEU A 304 19.07 -39.98 -6.49
CA LEU A 304 18.07 -41.04 -6.76
C LEU A 304 16.85 -41.02 -5.82
N THR A 305 16.94 -40.34 -4.68
CA THR A 305 15.83 -40.17 -3.73
C THR A 305 15.07 -38.87 -3.91
N ASP A 306 15.48 -37.98 -4.82
CA ASP A 306 14.72 -36.80 -5.25
C ASP A 306 13.76 -37.16 -6.40
N ASP A 307 14.19 -38.03 -7.32
CA ASP A 307 13.40 -38.50 -8.47
C ASP A 307 12.12 -39.25 -8.06
N ASN A 308 12.12 -39.86 -6.86
CA ASN A 308 11.02 -40.62 -6.27
C ASN A 308 10.06 -39.80 -5.38
N LEU A 309 10.19 -38.46 -5.32
CA LEU A 309 9.39 -37.60 -4.43
C LEU A 309 8.44 -36.67 -5.20
N MET A 310 7.35 -37.22 -5.72
CA MET A 310 6.30 -36.49 -6.46
C MET A 310 5.43 -35.55 -5.59
N MET A 311 6.06 -34.53 -4.98
CA MET A 311 5.41 -33.35 -4.39
C MET A 311 6.40 -32.16 -4.44
N ASP A 312 6.18 -31.26 -5.41
CA ASP A 312 7.05 -30.13 -5.79
C ASP A 312 7.58 -29.29 -4.61
N GLU A 313 6.70 -28.90 -3.68
CA GLU A 313 7.08 -28.10 -2.51
C GLU A 313 8.06 -28.83 -1.57
N LYS A 314 8.06 -30.17 -1.56
CA LYS A 314 9.01 -31.00 -0.79
C LYS A 314 10.39 -31.05 -1.45
N ILE A 315 10.44 -31.04 -2.79
CA ILE A 315 11.67 -31.06 -3.60
C ILE A 315 12.44 -29.73 -3.45
N ARG A 316 11.74 -28.59 -3.44
CA ARG A 316 12.35 -27.25 -3.42
C ARG A 316 13.21 -26.95 -2.17
N TRP A 317 12.97 -27.68 -1.07
CA TRP A 317 13.81 -27.64 0.14
C TRP A 317 14.92 -28.71 0.15
N ARG A 318 15.23 -29.31 -1.00
CA ARG A 318 16.19 -30.41 -1.14
C ARG A 318 17.03 -30.33 -2.42
N LEU A 319 16.54 -29.65 -3.47
CA LEU A 319 17.27 -29.34 -4.70
C LEU A 319 17.08 -27.86 -5.06
N CYS A 320 18.15 -27.20 -5.49
CA CYS A 320 18.16 -25.80 -5.96
C CYS A 320 18.99 -25.69 -7.26
N THR A 321 18.85 -24.63 -8.04
CA THR A 321 19.69 -24.48 -9.25
C THR A 321 21.11 -24.01 -8.93
N VAL A 322 22.06 -24.27 -9.83
CA VAL A 322 23.45 -23.75 -9.74
C VAL A 322 23.45 -22.22 -9.56
N LYS A 323 22.58 -21.50 -10.28
CA LYS A 323 22.44 -20.04 -10.20
C LYS A 323 21.91 -19.56 -8.83
N GLU A 324 20.93 -20.25 -8.27
CA GLU A 324 20.45 -20.00 -6.90
C GLU A 324 21.57 -20.24 -5.86
N VAL A 325 22.40 -21.25 -6.07
CA VAL A 325 23.56 -21.56 -5.21
C VAL A 325 24.66 -20.51 -5.30
N GLU A 326 25.03 -20.05 -6.50
CA GLU A 326 26.04 -18.98 -6.66
C GLU A 326 25.53 -17.65 -6.09
N GLN A 327 24.28 -17.25 -6.36
CA GLN A 327 23.66 -16.08 -5.71
C GLN A 327 23.68 -16.19 -4.18
N THR A 328 23.49 -17.41 -3.64
CA THR A 328 23.57 -17.66 -2.19
C THR A 328 24.99 -17.49 -1.65
N LYS A 329 26.02 -17.98 -2.35
CA LYS A 329 27.42 -17.76 -1.96
C LYS A 329 27.77 -16.28 -1.94
N LEU A 330 27.32 -15.51 -2.94
CA LEU A 330 27.53 -14.07 -2.99
C LEU A 330 26.96 -13.37 -1.75
N LEU A 331 25.72 -13.69 -1.37
CA LEU A 331 25.08 -13.12 -0.17
C LEU A 331 25.80 -13.54 1.14
N LEU A 332 26.23 -14.80 1.26
CA LEU A 332 26.98 -15.29 2.41
C LEU A 332 28.37 -14.62 2.53
N ASN A 333 29.07 -14.43 1.42
CA ASN A 333 30.36 -13.75 1.38
C ASN A 333 30.29 -12.31 1.89
N MET A 334 29.13 -11.64 1.77
CA MET A 334 28.95 -10.27 2.23
C MET A 334 28.78 -10.16 3.76
N ILE A 335 28.57 -11.27 4.49
CA ILE A 335 28.30 -11.25 5.94
C ILE A 335 29.50 -10.72 6.76
N PRO A 336 30.76 -11.17 6.57
CA PRO A 336 31.92 -10.63 7.30
C PRO A 336 32.10 -9.12 7.13
N MET A 337 31.93 -8.60 5.90
CA MET A 337 31.93 -7.15 5.65
C MET A 337 30.76 -6.46 6.34
N SER A 338 29.56 -7.06 6.32
CA SER A 338 28.35 -6.51 6.94
C SER A 338 28.47 -6.28 8.45
N VAL A 339 29.21 -7.14 9.16
CA VAL A 339 29.46 -6.98 10.61
C VAL A 339 30.17 -5.66 10.92
N THR A 340 31.10 -5.22 10.06
CA THR A 340 31.83 -3.94 10.22
C THR A 340 30.93 -2.70 10.09
N PHE A 341 29.71 -2.85 9.57
CA PHE A 341 28.76 -1.75 9.38
C PHE A 341 27.86 -1.52 10.62
N ILE A 342 27.86 -2.44 11.58
CA ILE A 342 27.05 -2.38 12.80
C ILE A 342 27.48 -1.20 13.70
N ALA A 343 28.79 -0.98 13.85
CA ALA A 343 29.31 0.13 14.66
C ALA A 343 28.96 1.52 14.08
N TYR A 344 28.82 1.65 12.76
CA TYR A 344 28.29 2.86 12.13
C TYR A 344 26.82 3.13 12.54
N GLY A 345 26.01 2.07 12.73
CA GLY A 345 24.68 2.17 13.32
C GLY A 345 24.71 2.70 14.75
N MET A 346 25.62 2.19 15.58
CA MET A 346 25.82 2.68 16.96
C MET A 346 26.15 4.18 16.98
N VAL A 347 27.15 4.64 16.22
CA VAL A 347 27.52 6.07 16.17
C VAL A 347 26.38 6.94 15.62
N LYS A 348 25.65 6.47 14.60
CA LYS A 348 24.50 7.20 14.04
C LYS A 348 23.40 7.44 15.09
N SER A 349 23.15 6.49 15.99
CA SER A 349 22.10 6.62 17.02
C SER A 349 22.32 7.77 18.00
N LEU A 350 23.58 8.19 18.24
CA LEU A 350 23.94 9.35 19.08
C LEU A 350 23.32 10.65 18.54
N GLY A 351 23.25 10.77 17.21
CA GLY A 351 22.68 11.92 16.51
C GLY A 351 21.17 12.10 16.73
N ASN A 352 20.45 11.00 16.94
CA ASN A 352 19.00 10.99 17.17
C ASN A 352 18.62 11.15 18.66
N THR A 353 19.61 11.11 19.56
CA THR A 353 19.38 11.01 21.01
C THR A 353 20.20 12.05 21.78
N PHE A 354 21.47 11.77 22.10
CA PHE A 354 22.29 12.68 22.89
C PHE A 354 22.54 14.03 22.20
N PHE A 355 22.76 14.07 20.88
CA PHE A 355 22.97 15.34 20.17
C PHE A 355 21.73 16.24 20.18
N VAL A 356 20.53 15.64 20.21
CA VAL A 356 19.24 16.35 20.30
C VAL A 356 19.09 16.99 21.68
N GLU A 357 19.30 16.21 22.75
CA GLU A 357 19.17 16.70 24.11
C GLU A 357 20.31 17.69 24.50
N GLN A 358 21.49 17.57 23.89
CA GLN A 358 22.54 18.60 23.97
C GLN A 358 22.04 19.95 23.41
N ALA A 359 21.37 19.94 22.24
CA ALA A 359 20.87 21.16 21.62
C ALA A 359 19.79 21.87 22.45
N ASN A 360 18.92 21.12 23.12
CA ASN A 360 17.88 21.67 24.01
C ASN A 360 18.47 22.39 25.24
N ASN A 361 19.59 21.89 25.77
CA ASN A 361 20.17 22.32 27.04
C ASN A 361 21.36 23.30 26.88
N MET A 362 21.37 24.09 25.79
CA MET A 362 22.41 25.09 25.48
C MET A 362 21.77 26.46 25.14
N ARG A 363 22.43 27.57 25.51
CA ARG A 363 21.93 28.93 25.22
C ARG A 363 21.86 29.18 23.69
N GLY A 364 21.00 30.12 23.29
CA GLY A 364 20.88 30.59 21.89
C GLY A 364 19.60 30.17 21.16
N GLY A 365 18.79 29.26 21.72
CA GLY A 365 17.41 29.01 21.27
C GLY A 365 17.23 28.43 19.86
N VAL A 366 18.31 27.97 19.22
CA VAL A 366 18.31 27.36 17.89
C VAL A 366 17.48 26.06 17.93
N PRO A 367 16.39 25.92 17.15
CA PRO A 367 15.60 24.69 17.14
C PRO A 367 16.46 23.49 16.69
N ILE A 368 16.30 22.33 17.34
CA ILE A 368 16.91 21.03 16.97
C ILE A 368 16.89 20.82 15.45
N VAL A 369 15.76 21.19 14.84
CA VAL A 369 15.45 21.04 13.43
C VAL A 369 16.47 21.71 12.50
N VAL A 370 17.09 22.82 12.92
CA VAL A 370 18.15 23.49 12.14
C VAL A 370 19.39 22.61 12.05
N PHE A 371 19.76 21.91 13.13
CA PHE A 371 20.87 20.95 13.13
C PHE A 371 20.56 19.70 12.27
N GLN A 372 19.31 19.23 12.30
CA GLN A 372 18.84 18.14 11.44
C GLN A 372 18.86 18.55 9.94
N MET A 373 18.52 19.80 9.62
CA MET A 373 18.70 20.36 8.27
C MET A 373 20.17 20.45 7.85
N ILE A 374 21.08 20.83 8.76
CA ILE A 374 22.53 20.86 8.50
C ILE A 374 23.07 19.45 8.22
N GLN A 375 22.67 18.44 9.00
CA GLN A 375 23.00 17.02 8.77
C GLN A 375 22.50 16.55 7.39
N GLY A 376 21.23 16.80 7.06
CA GLY A 376 20.64 16.42 5.77
C GLY A 376 21.30 17.14 4.57
N SER A 377 21.66 18.41 4.74
CA SER A 377 22.33 19.21 3.70
C SER A 377 23.78 18.74 3.49
N SER A 378 24.52 18.52 4.57
CA SER A 378 25.88 17.94 4.53
C SER A 378 25.89 16.61 3.78
N LYS A 379 24.97 15.70 4.11
CA LYS A 379 24.80 14.41 3.44
C LYS A 379 24.64 14.55 1.92
N GLY A 380 23.80 15.48 1.45
CA GLY A 380 23.60 15.75 0.02
C GLY A 380 24.83 16.37 -0.66
N VAL A 381 25.45 17.38 -0.01
CA VAL A 381 26.63 18.08 -0.52
C VAL A 381 27.83 17.13 -0.63
N VAL A 382 28.14 16.36 0.42
CA VAL A 382 29.27 15.43 0.45
C VAL A 382 29.09 14.29 -0.58
N LYS A 383 27.86 13.74 -0.72
CA LYS A 383 27.54 12.77 -1.79
C LYS A 383 27.80 13.37 -3.19
N SER A 384 27.38 14.61 -3.41
CA SER A 384 27.59 15.32 -4.70
C SER A 384 29.06 15.60 -4.99
N ILE A 385 29.84 16.00 -3.99
CA ILE A 385 31.29 16.23 -4.09
C ILE A 385 32.01 14.90 -4.38
N TYR A 386 31.73 13.83 -3.64
CA TYR A 386 32.34 12.52 -3.88
C TYR A 386 32.09 12.03 -5.32
N LYS A 387 30.84 12.14 -5.78
CA LYS A 387 30.43 11.82 -7.15
C LYS A 387 31.14 12.68 -8.21
N THR A 388 31.31 13.98 -7.95
CA THR A 388 31.87 14.91 -8.94
C THR A 388 33.39 14.84 -9.01
N VAL A 389 34.06 14.66 -7.86
CA VAL A 389 35.52 14.70 -7.74
C VAL A 389 36.14 13.30 -7.80
N PHE A 390 35.65 12.36 -6.97
CA PHE A 390 36.23 11.03 -6.82
C PHE A 390 35.67 10.04 -7.83
N GLU A 391 34.34 9.86 -7.94
CA GLU A 391 33.74 8.87 -8.84
C GLU A 391 34.16 9.11 -10.32
N LYS A 392 34.22 10.36 -10.77
CA LYS A 392 34.72 10.73 -12.12
C LYS A 392 36.21 10.45 -12.34
N ARG A 393 37.06 10.60 -11.32
CA ARG A 393 38.50 10.32 -11.41
C ARG A 393 38.78 8.82 -11.33
N ILE A 394 38.17 8.13 -10.36
CA ILE A 394 38.32 6.68 -10.11
C ILE A 394 37.83 5.86 -11.32
N LYS A 395 36.70 6.25 -11.94
CA LYS A 395 36.21 5.62 -13.19
C LYS A 395 37.18 5.70 -14.37
N ARG A 396 38.19 6.57 -14.33
CA ARG A 396 39.23 6.68 -15.37
C ARG A 396 40.39 5.69 -15.18
N ASN A 397 40.55 5.11 -13.97
CA ASN A 397 41.64 4.18 -13.65
C ASN A 397 41.16 2.75 -13.33
N LYS A 398 40.08 2.56 -12.54
CA LYS A 398 39.41 1.25 -12.35
C LYS A 398 38.09 1.42 -11.59
N ARG A 399 37.01 0.81 -12.08
CA ARG A 399 35.65 0.96 -11.53
C ARG A 399 35.43 0.25 -10.18
N GLN A 400 36.24 -0.76 -9.88
CA GLN A 400 36.01 -1.76 -8.82
C GLN A 400 36.28 -1.23 -7.39
N TYR A 401 37.16 -0.23 -7.22
CA TYR A 401 37.63 0.24 -5.90
C TYR A 401 36.79 1.39 -5.29
N SER A 402 35.80 1.91 -6.03
CA SER A 402 35.05 3.12 -5.66
C SER A 402 34.34 3.05 -4.31
N ASP A 403 33.71 1.92 -4.00
CA ASP A 403 32.68 1.88 -2.97
C ASP A 403 33.24 1.53 -1.59
N GLY A 404 34.25 0.66 -1.51
CA GLY A 404 34.97 0.39 -0.26
C GLY A 404 35.71 1.64 0.26
N VAL A 405 36.33 2.40 -0.64
CA VAL A 405 36.96 3.68 -0.30
C VAL A 405 35.92 4.70 0.19
N LYS A 406 34.76 4.78 -0.46
CA LYS A 406 33.63 5.63 -0.02
C LYS A 406 33.18 5.29 1.41
N ILE A 407 33.05 4.00 1.73
CA ILE A 407 32.68 3.53 3.07
C ILE A 407 33.77 3.89 4.09
N GLY A 408 35.04 3.60 3.79
CA GLY A 408 36.17 3.86 4.70
C GLY A 408 36.31 5.34 5.08
N ILE A 409 36.20 6.26 4.11
CA ILE A 409 36.23 7.71 4.38
C ILE A 409 35.02 8.11 5.26
N GLY A 410 33.85 7.49 5.05
CA GLY A 410 32.69 7.68 5.91
C GLY A 410 32.90 7.19 7.35
N MET A 411 33.60 6.07 7.55
CA MET A 411 33.98 5.61 8.89
C MET A 411 34.96 6.56 9.59
N LEU A 412 35.94 7.12 8.86
CA LEU A 412 36.83 8.17 9.40
C LEU A 412 36.05 9.45 9.80
N ALA A 413 35.02 9.82 9.04
CA ALA A 413 34.11 10.91 9.42
C ALA A 413 33.33 10.61 10.73
N SER A 414 33.08 9.33 11.07
CA SER A 414 32.49 8.94 12.36
C SER A 414 33.43 9.22 13.53
N VAL A 415 34.72 8.92 13.38
CA VAL A 415 35.77 9.20 14.39
C VAL A 415 35.88 10.71 14.62
N ALA A 416 35.90 11.49 13.53
CA ALA A 416 35.91 12.96 13.60
C ALA A 416 34.66 13.52 14.29
N CYS A 417 33.47 12.97 13.98
CA CYS A 417 32.20 13.37 14.59
C CYS A 417 32.21 13.15 16.12
N CYS A 418 32.59 11.96 16.59
CA CYS A 418 32.69 11.66 18.03
C CYS A 418 33.78 12.50 18.73
N SER A 419 34.89 12.79 18.04
CA SER A 419 35.96 13.66 18.54
C SER A 419 35.48 15.10 18.77
N VAL A 420 34.78 15.68 17.78
CA VAL A 420 34.17 17.02 17.92
C VAL A 420 33.12 17.03 19.03
N ALA A 421 32.23 16.01 19.08
CA ALA A 421 31.20 15.93 20.13
C ALA A 421 31.80 15.85 21.55
N SER A 422 32.89 15.09 21.73
CA SER A 422 33.61 15.04 23.00
C SER A 422 34.23 16.38 23.38
N LEU A 423 34.78 17.13 22.43
CA LEU A 423 35.38 18.46 22.67
C LEU A 423 34.32 19.52 23.00
N VAL A 424 33.20 19.54 22.26
CA VAL A 424 32.07 20.45 22.51
C VAL A 424 31.44 20.16 23.88
N GLU A 425 31.25 18.89 24.23
CA GLU A 425 30.70 18.49 25.53
C GLU A 425 31.65 18.81 26.69
N THR A 426 32.96 18.57 26.53
CA THR A 426 33.97 19.00 27.51
C THR A 426 33.92 20.51 27.74
N LYS A 427 33.61 21.30 26.70
CA LYS A 427 33.43 22.75 26.79
C LYS A 427 32.10 23.12 27.47
N ARG A 428 31.00 22.41 27.19
CA ARG A 428 29.69 22.59 27.84
C ARG A 428 29.75 22.34 29.34
N LEU A 429 30.32 21.20 29.76
CA LEU A 429 30.47 20.83 31.17
C LEU A 429 31.39 21.81 31.92
N LYS A 430 32.51 22.24 31.32
CA LYS A 430 33.37 23.28 31.90
C LYS A 430 32.68 24.64 32.04
N ALA A 431 31.70 24.95 31.20
CA ALA A 431 30.92 26.18 31.29
C ALA A 431 29.87 26.10 32.41
N LEU A 432 29.14 24.98 32.54
CA LEU A 432 28.24 24.71 33.66
C LEU A 432 28.96 24.73 35.02
N GLY A 433 30.15 24.15 35.11
CA GLY A 433 30.95 24.14 36.34
C GLY A 433 31.40 25.52 36.80
N ARG A 434 31.59 26.47 35.86
CA ARG A 434 31.98 27.87 36.16
C ARG A 434 30.83 28.72 36.70
N GLU A 435 29.60 28.47 36.25
CA GLU A 435 28.39 29.13 36.79
C GLU A 435 27.80 28.37 38.00
N GLY A 436 28.42 27.27 38.47
CA GLY A 436 27.94 26.45 39.59
C GLY A 436 26.74 25.55 39.27
N LEU A 437 26.23 25.59 38.03
CA LEU A 437 24.97 24.99 37.59
C LEU A 437 25.02 23.46 37.35
N SER A 438 26.14 22.79 37.67
CA SER A 438 26.36 21.38 37.30
C SER A 438 25.39 20.38 37.95
N ASN A 439 24.81 20.70 39.11
CA ASN A 439 23.90 19.79 39.82
C ASN A 439 22.43 19.97 39.41
N ASP A 440 22.06 21.11 38.81
CA ASP A 440 20.70 21.40 38.38
C ASP A 440 20.35 20.61 37.10
N PRO A 441 19.36 19.70 37.13
CA PRO A 441 18.98 18.90 35.98
C PRO A 441 18.37 19.72 34.83
N ASN A 442 17.88 20.93 35.10
CA ASN A 442 17.13 21.78 34.16
C ASN A 442 17.90 23.04 33.72
N ALA A 443 19.13 23.27 34.22
CA ALA A 443 19.91 24.45 33.89
C ALA A 443 20.37 24.48 32.43
N ILE A 444 20.09 25.58 31.73
CA ILE A 444 20.53 25.80 30.34
C ILE A 444 22.01 26.20 30.34
N ALA A 445 22.86 25.36 29.74
CA ALA A 445 24.31 25.56 29.77
C ALA A 445 24.74 26.89 29.10
N PRO A 446 25.68 27.65 29.71
CA PRO A 446 26.07 29.01 29.29
C PRO A 446 26.92 29.09 28.01
N ILE A 447 26.73 28.14 27.09
CA ILE A 447 27.42 28.03 25.81
C ILE A 447 26.40 28.01 24.68
N SER A 448 26.73 28.62 23.55
CA SER A 448 25.82 28.66 22.40
C SER A 448 25.65 27.29 21.73
N ALA A 449 24.42 26.91 21.41
CA ALA A 449 24.11 25.69 20.65
C ALA A 449 24.82 25.63 19.28
N PHE A 450 25.25 26.77 18.71
CA PHE A 450 26.03 26.81 17.46
C PHE A 450 27.32 25.97 17.47
N TRP A 451 27.89 25.65 18.65
CA TRP A 451 29.04 24.73 18.74
C TRP A 451 28.71 23.31 18.23
N LEU A 452 27.43 22.91 18.22
CA LEU A 452 26.99 21.61 17.70
C LEU A 452 26.96 21.53 16.15
N VAL A 453 27.08 22.65 15.43
CA VAL A 453 27.01 22.67 13.94
C VAL A 453 28.01 21.70 13.31
N LEU A 454 29.25 21.65 13.83
CA LEU A 454 30.30 20.82 13.25
C LEU A 454 30.07 19.31 13.46
N GLN A 455 29.58 18.88 14.64
CA GLN A 455 29.26 17.45 14.85
C GLN A 455 28.06 17.01 14.00
N PHE A 456 27.01 17.84 13.84
CA PHE A 456 25.91 17.52 12.93
C PHE A 456 26.32 17.54 11.45
N PHE A 457 27.22 18.43 11.05
CA PHE A 457 27.82 18.43 9.71
C PHE A 457 28.62 17.14 9.44
N LEU A 458 29.47 16.73 10.38
CA LEU A 458 30.28 15.49 10.27
C LEU A 458 29.41 14.22 10.31
N LEU A 459 28.36 14.21 11.12
CA LEU A 459 27.34 13.15 11.12
C LEU A 459 26.63 13.04 9.75
N GLY A 460 26.30 14.17 9.12
CA GLY A 460 25.78 14.21 7.76
C GLY A 460 26.77 13.70 6.71
N ALA A 461 28.05 14.04 6.84
CA ALA A 461 29.12 13.55 5.97
C ALA A 461 29.32 12.04 6.10
N MET A 462 29.30 11.53 7.34
CA MET A 462 29.32 10.10 7.67
C MET A 462 28.15 9.35 7.00
N GLU A 463 26.92 9.88 7.06
CA GLU A 463 25.78 9.30 6.35
C GLU A 463 25.89 9.38 4.81
N GLY A 464 26.46 10.46 4.28
CA GLY A 464 26.62 10.68 2.83
C GLY A 464 27.72 9.84 2.18
N LEU A 465 28.63 9.30 2.99
CA LEU A 465 29.74 8.44 2.57
C LEU A 465 29.53 6.98 2.99
N ALA A 466 29.47 6.68 4.29
CA ALA A 466 29.32 5.31 4.77
C ALA A 466 27.93 4.75 4.46
N GLY A 467 26.86 5.44 4.88
CA GLY A 467 25.49 4.96 4.66
C GLY A 467 25.15 4.77 3.18
N ASP A 468 25.52 5.75 2.36
CA ASP A 468 25.33 5.71 0.91
C ASP A 468 26.27 4.71 0.20
N GLY A 469 27.48 4.49 0.73
CA GLY A 469 28.45 3.54 0.20
C GLY A 469 28.09 2.08 0.50
N ILE A 470 27.55 1.79 1.70
CA ILE A 470 27.03 0.47 2.06
C ILE A 470 25.85 0.10 1.14
N GLN A 471 24.97 1.07 0.84
CA GLN A 471 23.85 0.86 -0.08
C GLN A 471 24.32 0.60 -1.53
N ASP A 472 25.33 1.33 -2.02
CA ASP A 472 25.93 1.08 -3.34
C ASP A 472 26.65 -0.28 -3.39
N PHE A 473 27.39 -0.65 -2.34
CA PHE A 473 28.04 -1.96 -2.18
C PHE A 473 27.02 -3.11 -2.30
N PHE A 474 25.92 -3.09 -1.54
CA PHE A 474 24.86 -4.08 -1.70
C PHE A 474 24.22 -4.07 -3.10
N GLY A 475 24.19 -2.90 -3.76
CA GLY A 475 23.61 -2.74 -5.08
C GLY A 475 24.51 -3.16 -6.26
N HIS A 476 25.82 -3.26 -6.07
CA HIS A 476 26.78 -3.68 -7.10
C HIS A 476 27.18 -5.16 -6.99
N TYR A 477 27.36 -5.69 -5.78
CA TYR A 477 27.83 -7.06 -5.58
C TYR A 477 26.74 -8.12 -5.74
N ALA A 478 25.46 -7.76 -5.55
CA ALA A 478 24.33 -8.65 -5.74
C ALA A 478 23.28 -7.98 -6.66
N PRO A 479 23.55 -7.86 -7.98
CA PRO A 479 22.76 -7.03 -8.90
C PRO A 479 21.28 -7.42 -8.97
N ASP A 480 20.97 -8.73 -8.94
CA ASP A 480 19.58 -9.25 -8.92
C ASP A 480 18.88 -8.97 -7.58
N SER A 481 19.66 -8.88 -6.49
CA SER A 481 19.21 -8.53 -5.15
C SER A 481 19.26 -7.03 -4.86
N ARG A 482 19.60 -6.17 -5.83
CA ARG A 482 19.80 -4.71 -5.63
C ARG A 482 18.60 -4.02 -4.96
N ARG A 483 17.39 -4.56 -5.12
CA ARG A 483 16.15 -4.13 -4.42
C ARG A 483 16.20 -4.24 -2.90
N TYR A 484 17.06 -5.09 -2.35
CA TYR A 484 17.30 -5.28 -0.91
C TYR A 484 18.44 -4.39 -0.35
N GLY A 485 19.19 -3.66 -1.17
CA GLY A 485 20.33 -2.85 -0.71
C GLY A 485 20.01 -1.86 0.43
N PRO A 486 18.93 -1.05 0.33
CA PRO A 486 18.51 -0.17 1.42
C PRO A 486 17.99 -0.92 2.66
N VAL A 487 17.49 -2.16 2.48
CA VAL A 487 16.93 -3.02 3.53
C VAL A 487 18.05 -3.59 4.39
N PHE A 488 19.09 -4.15 3.76
CA PHE A 488 20.29 -4.62 4.46
C PHE A 488 21.01 -3.45 5.14
N THR A 489 21.19 -2.33 4.44
CA THR A 489 21.80 -1.11 5.01
C THR A 489 21.02 -0.62 6.23
N SER A 490 19.69 -0.56 6.16
CA SER A 490 18.85 -0.16 7.30
C SER A 490 18.91 -1.17 8.44
N SER A 491 18.83 -2.47 8.15
CA SER A 491 18.80 -3.50 9.20
C SER A 491 20.12 -3.59 9.97
N LEU A 492 21.27 -3.41 9.30
CA LEU A 492 22.59 -3.32 9.96
C LEU A 492 22.71 -2.06 10.84
N ILE A 493 22.17 -0.92 10.40
CA ILE A 493 22.00 0.27 11.25
C ILE A 493 21.12 -0.08 12.45
N GLY A 494 20.01 -0.80 12.25
CA GLY A 494 19.06 -1.20 13.29
C GLY A 494 19.68 -2.09 14.37
N PHE A 495 20.42 -3.13 13.97
CA PHE A 495 21.23 -3.94 14.90
C PHE A 495 22.23 -3.07 15.67
N GLY A 496 22.90 -2.13 15.00
CA GLY A 496 23.76 -1.14 15.65
C GLY A 496 23.02 -0.30 16.70
N THR A 497 21.84 0.25 16.38
CA THR A 497 21.03 1.04 17.31
C THR A 497 20.53 0.21 18.52
N VAL A 498 20.20 -1.07 18.35
CA VAL A 498 19.82 -1.95 19.48
C VAL A 498 21.04 -2.30 20.34
N LEU A 499 22.16 -2.69 19.73
CA LEU A 499 23.41 -2.98 20.46
C LEU A 499 23.94 -1.74 21.20
N ASN A 500 23.66 -0.53 20.68
CA ASN A 500 23.97 0.73 21.34
C ASN A 500 23.32 0.86 22.74
N ILE A 501 22.12 0.30 22.93
CA ILE A 501 21.43 0.29 24.24
C ILE A 501 22.25 -0.53 25.24
N GLY A 502 22.62 -1.77 24.86
CA GLY A 502 23.44 -2.65 25.69
C GLY A 502 24.83 -2.08 25.97
N PHE A 503 25.47 -1.46 24.98
CA PHE A 503 26.77 -0.81 25.13
C PHE A 503 26.73 0.38 26.11
N ILE A 504 25.67 1.20 26.08
CA ILE A 504 25.53 2.32 27.02
C ILE A 504 25.26 1.81 28.45
N PHE A 505 24.43 0.77 28.63
CA PHE A 505 24.28 0.13 29.95
C PHE A 505 25.59 -0.50 30.45
N PHE A 506 26.39 -1.11 29.57
CA PHE A 506 27.72 -1.62 29.91
C PHE A 506 28.68 -0.50 30.35
N LEU A 507 28.74 0.62 29.63
CA LEU A 507 29.56 1.78 30.03
C LEU A 507 29.13 2.38 31.38
N ASP A 508 27.83 2.42 31.65
CA ASP A 508 27.28 2.96 32.89
C ASP A 508 27.54 2.03 34.09
N TYR A 509 27.39 0.71 33.89
CA TYR A 509 27.82 -0.31 34.86
C TYR A 509 29.32 -0.24 35.13
N TYR A 510 30.15 -0.27 34.08
CA TYR A 510 31.61 -0.16 34.17
C TYR A 510 32.04 1.11 34.92
N SER A 511 31.43 2.26 34.61
CA SER A 511 31.74 3.51 35.30
C SER A 511 31.36 3.45 36.78
N THR A 512 30.17 2.93 37.09
CA THR A 512 29.69 2.80 38.47
C THR A 512 30.63 1.89 39.28
N SER A 513 31.06 0.76 38.71
CA SER A 513 32.00 -0.17 39.35
C SER A 513 33.43 0.37 39.44
N ARG A 514 33.90 1.20 38.49
CA ARG A 514 35.30 1.67 38.45
C ARG A 514 35.55 3.00 39.14
N PHE A 515 34.54 3.87 39.21
CA PHE A 515 34.66 5.25 39.68
C PHE A 515 33.62 5.63 40.75
N ASN A 516 32.78 4.70 41.21
CA ASN A 516 31.65 4.93 42.13
C ASN A 516 30.67 6.02 41.64
N ALA A 517 30.61 6.26 40.33
CA ALA A 517 29.78 7.28 39.71
C ALA A 517 29.21 6.78 38.37
N SER A 518 27.92 7.00 38.16
CA SER A 518 27.22 6.71 36.89
C SER A 518 27.68 7.69 35.81
N TRP A 519 28.13 7.22 34.64
CA TRP A 519 28.46 8.14 33.53
C TRP A 519 27.22 8.67 32.83
N LEU A 520 26.09 7.97 32.92
CA LEU A 520 24.80 8.45 32.43
C LEU A 520 23.96 8.89 33.64
N GLY A 521 23.60 10.17 33.71
CA GLY A 521 22.74 10.71 34.76
C GLY A 521 21.25 10.47 34.49
N ASP A 522 20.41 10.97 35.39
CA ASP A 522 18.96 11.11 35.10
C ASP A 522 18.68 12.27 34.15
N SER A 523 19.55 13.30 34.16
CA SER A 523 19.53 14.46 33.25
C SER A 523 20.83 14.58 32.45
N ILE A 524 20.84 15.45 31.45
CA ILE A 524 22.02 15.67 30.61
C ILE A 524 23.14 16.46 31.31
N ASN A 525 22.81 17.30 32.30
CA ASN A 525 23.80 18.06 33.07
C ASN A 525 24.58 17.16 34.04
N GLN A 526 23.91 16.15 34.58
CA GLN A 526 24.49 15.13 35.46
C GLN A 526 25.22 14.01 34.68
N SER A 527 25.18 14.03 33.35
CA SER A 527 25.76 12.99 32.49
C SER A 527 27.18 13.33 32.02
N ARG A 528 28.11 12.38 32.15
CA ARG A 528 29.50 12.46 31.64
C ARG A 528 29.61 12.03 30.18
N LEU A 529 28.87 12.75 29.34
CA LEU A 529 28.86 12.56 27.89
C LEU A 529 30.24 12.79 27.27
N ASP A 530 31.10 13.59 27.89
CA ASP A 530 32.52 13.73 27.53
C ASP A 530 33.28 12.39 27.60
N SER A 531 32.97 11.55 28.59
CA SER A 531 33.54 10.20 28.73
C SER A 531 32.87 9.19 27.81
N ILE A 532 31.54 9.26 27.66
CA ILE A 532 30.79 8.40 26.75
C ILE A 532 31.28 8.59 25.31
N TYR A 533 31.38 9.82 24.81
CA TYR A 533 31.88 10.08 23.45
C TYR A 533 33.33 9.63 23.25
N ARG A 534 34.20 9.69 24.28
CA ARG A 534 35.55 9.10 24.21
C ARG A 534 35.52 7.59 24.01
N ALA A 535 34.60 6.87 24.67
CA ALA A 535 34.40 5.44 24.40
C ALA A 535 33.99 5.17 22.94
N TYR A 536 33.12 6.00 22.36
CA TYR A 536 32.78 5.89 20.93
C TYR A 536 33.93 6.22 19.97
N ILE A 537 34.87 7.11 20.34
CA ILE A 537 36.09 7.34 19.56
C ILE A 537 36.91 6.04 19.47
N PHE A 538 37.09 5.32 20.59
CA PHE A 538 37.78 4.02 20.60
C PHE A 538 37.04 2.96 19.77
N VAL A 539 35.72 2.84 19.91
CA VAL A 539 34.90 1.90 19.10
C VAL A 539 34.98 2.23 17.62
N ALA A 540 34.88 3.51 17.24
CA ALA A 540 34.97 3.95 15.84
C ALA A 540 36.37 3.73 15.24
N LEU A 541 37.45 4.01 16.00
CA LEU A 541 38.82 3.73 15.59
C LEU A 541 39.06 2.22 15.40
N PHE A 542 38.66 1.40 16.38
CA PHE A 542 38.74 -0.06 16.28
C PHE A 542 37.98 -0.58 15.06
N ASN A 543 36.77 -0.05 14.81
CA ASN A 543 35.99 -0.44 13.64
C ASN A 543 36.63 0.03 12.32
N CYS A 544 37.33 1.17 12.27
CA CYS A 544 38.10 1.57 11.09
C CYS A 544 39.24 0.60 10.78
N PHE A 545 40.00 0.16 11.79
CA PHE A 545 41.06 -0.85 11.62
C PHE A 545 40.49 -2.21 11.24
N PHE A 546 39.42 -2.66 11.91
CA PHE A 546 38.75 -3.92 11.61
C PHE A 546 38.15 -3.92 10.19
N TYR A 547 37.51 -2.82 9.79
CA TYR A 547 37.03 -2.62 8.41
C TYR A 547 38.16 -2.70 7.40
N ALA A 548 39.28 -1.99 7.61
CA ALA A 548 40.42 -2.03 6.71
C ALA A 548 41.01 -3.45 6.58
N TYR A 549 41.14 -4.17 7.70
CA TYR A 549 41.62 -5.56 7.71
C TYR A 549 40.68 -6.52 6.96
N VAL A 550 39.37 -6.46 7.21
CA VAL A 550 38.39 -7.31 6.49
C VAL A 550 38.34 -6.92 5.00
N ALA A 551 38.34 -5.63 4.67
CA ALA A 551 38.32 -5.13 3.29
C ALA A 551 39.57 -5.53 2.49
N THR A 552 40.77 -5.52 3.09
CA THR A 552 41.99 -6.02 2.40
C THR A 552 41.99 -7.52 2.15
N LYS A 553 41.22 -8.31 2.92
CA LYS A 553 41.00 -9.74 2.67
C LYS A 553 39.83 -10.02 1.73
N TYR A 554 39.02 -9.00 1.42
CA TYR A 554 37.82 -9.11 0.58
C TYR A 554 38.15 -8.85 -0.90
N SER A 555 38.88 -9.78 -1.52
CA SER A 555 39.31 -9.65 -2.92
C SER A 555 38.13 -9.68 -3.90
N TYR A 556 37.99 -8.62 -4.69
CA TYR A 556 36.94 -8.46 -5.69
C TYR A 556 37.06 -9.48 -6.83
N ASP A 557 38.28 -9.69 -7.31
CA ASP A 557 38.57 -10.46 -8.53
C ASP A 557 38.37 -11.98 -8.36
N ASN A 558 38.21 -12.46 -7.12
CA ASN A 558 37.93 -13.86 -6.79
C ASN A 558 36.42 -14.21 -6.77
N ILE A 559 35.54 -13.22 -6.94
CA ILE A 559 34.10 -13.34 -6.63
C ILE A 559 33.21 -13.10 -7.87
N ILE A 560 33.66 -12.29 -8.83
CA ILE A 560 32.95 -12.02 -10.07
C ILE A 560 33.93 -12.28 -11.22
N GLY A 561 33.72 -13.40 -11.94
CA GLY A 561 34.39 -13.65 -13.21
C GLY A 561 34.14 -12.51 -14.21
N LEU A 562 35.04 -12.35 -15.17
CA LEU A 562 35.10 -11.21 -16.11
C LEU A 562 33.70 -10.70 -16.53
N PRO A 563 33.40 -9.40 -16.35
CA PRO A 563 32.13 -8.84 -16.79
C PRO A 563 32.04 -8.91 -18.31
N GLU A 564 30.97 -9.53 -18.82
CA GLU A 564 30.67 -9.62 -20.25
C GLU A 564 30.69 -8.23 -20.90
N GLU A 565 31.46 -8.11 -21.98
CA GLU A 565 31.33 -6.98 -22.91
C GLU A 565 30.26 -7.38 -23.94
N GLU A 566 29.11 -6.69 -23.93
CA GLU A 566 27.96 -6.98 -24.81
C GLU A 566 28.36 -6.77 -26.30
N GLU A 567 28.61 -7.85 -27.05
CA GLU A 567 28.87 -7.81 -28.49
C GLU A 567 27.61 -7.45 -29.31
N GLU A 568 27.80 -6.80 -30.46
CA GLU A 568 26.76 -6.19 -31.30
C GLU A 568 26.55 -7.06 -32.57
N ILE A 569 25.44 -7.83 -32.63
CA ILE A 569 25.12 -8.78 -33.74
C ILE A 569 23.88 -8.32 -34.53
N THR A 570 23.87 -8.59 -35.84
CA THR A 570 23.08 -7.89 -36.85
C THR A 570 22.21 -8.80 -37.74
N PHE A 571 21.04 -8.28 -38.15
CA PHE A 571 20.15 -8.72 -39.26
C PHE A 571 19.55 -10.14 -39.26
N LEU A 572 18.22 -10.22 -39.48
CA LEU A 572 17.61 -10.61 -40.77
C LEU A 572 16.07 -10.41 -40.76
N GLU A 573 15.42 -10.55 -41.91
CA GLU A 573 14.02 -10.21 -42.23
C GLU A 573 13.43 -11.26 -43.21
N VAL A 574 12.09 -11.49 -43.26
CA VAL A 574 11.25 -12.05 -44.39
C VAL A 574 9.80 -12.42 -43.91
N LYS A 575 8.89 -12.84 -44.83
CA LYS A 575 7.40 -12.78 -44.80
C LYS A 575 6.61 -14.11 -44.64
N GLN A 576 5.43 -14.02 -43.98
CA GLN A 576 4.00 -14.26 -44.43
C GLN A 576 3.60 -15.37 -45.45
N ASP A 577 2.48 -16.12 -45.19
CA ASP A 577 1.29 -16.45 -46.08
C ASP A 577 0.35 -17.60 -45.53
N GLU A 578 -0.76 -18.01 -46.22
CA GLU A 578 -1.95 -18.84 -45.76
C GLU A 578 -2.54 -19.78 -46.91
N PRO A 579 -3.80 -20.36 -47.04
CA PRO A 579 -5.10 -20.45 -46.28
C PRO A 579 -5.99 -21.79 -46.31
N ALA A 580 -7.23 -21.75 -45.74
CA ALA A 580 -8.56 -22.35 -46.20
C ALA A 580 -9.19 -23.78 -45.84
N ALA A 581 -10.53 -23.77 -45.53
CA ALA A 581 -11.64 -24.79 -45.70
C ALA A 581 -11.80 -26.06 -44.75
N ALA A 582 -12.93 -26.85 -44.64
CA ALA A 582 -14.44 -26.69 -44.70
C ALA A 582 -15.25 -28.02 -44.33
N GLY A 583 -16.60 -28.03 -44.19
CA GLY A 583 -17.53 -29.24 -44.23
C GLY A 583 -18.50 -29.55 -43.04
N ALA A 584 -19.72 -30.14 -43.21
CA ALA A 584 -20.74 -30.50 -42.16
C ALA A 584 -21.71 -31.65 -42.66
N ASP A 585 -22.79 -32.18 -42.04
CA ASP A 585 -23.58 -32.04 -40.75
C ASP A 585 -24.42 -33.34 -40.42
N GLN A 586 -25.19 -33.44 -39.29
CA GLN A 586 -26.35 -34.38 -39.05
C GLN A 586 -27.06 -34.24 -37.64
N GLN A 587 -28.24 -33.58 -37.47
CA GLN A 587 -28.89 -33.47 -36.11
C GLN A 587 -30.39 -33.01 -36.05
N SER A 588 -31.42 -33.90 -36.07
CA SER A 588 -32.85 -33.45 -36.01
C SER A 588 -33.87 -34.18 -35.11
N ASN A 589 -33.64 -35.41 -34.62
CA ASN A 589 -34.66 -36.18 -33.87
C ASN A 589 -34.64 -35.99 -32.34
N GLN A 590 -33.74 -35.16 -31.80
CA GLN A 590 -33.52 -34.99 -30.35
C GLN A 590 -34.56 -34.08 -29.66
N GLU A 591 -35.30 -33.30 -30.45
CA GLU A 591 -35.85 -32.00 -30.02
C GLU A 591 -37.21 -32.10 -29.32
N GLN A 592 -38.08 -32.98 -29.81
CA GLN A 592 -39.50 -33.03 -29.42
C GLN A 592 -39.74 -33.49 -27.96
N VAL A 593 -38.80 -34.25 -27.38
CA VAL A 593 -38.86 -34.74 -25.99
C VAL A 593 -38.57 -33.64 -24.97
N ASN A 594 -37.80 -32.61 -25.34
CA ASN A 594 -37.38 -31.54 -24.43
C ASN A 594 -38.54 -30.62 -24.00
N VAL A 595 -39.57 -30.48 -24.86
CA VAL A 595 -40.65 -29.50 -24.71
C VAL A 595 -41.56 -29.78 -23.50
N GLU A 596 -41.90 -31.05 -23.21
CA GLU A 596 -42.72 -31.40 -22.04
C GLU A 596 -41.95 -31.28 -20.71
N LEU A 597 -40.66 -31.63 -20.71
CA LEU A 597 -39.78 -31.41 -19.55
C LEU A 597 -39.70 -29.91 -19.18
N GLN A 598 -39.70 -29.04 -20.19
CA GLN A 598 -39.68 -27.59 -20.03
C GLN A 598 -40.91 -27.07 -19.27
N LYS A 599 -42.11 -27.57 -19.59
CA LYS A 599 -43.38 -27.15 -18.94
C LYS A 599 -43.41 -27.43 -17.44
N ILE A 600 -42.89 -28.59 -17.02
CA ILE A 600 -42.84 -28.98 -15.59
C ILE A 600 -41.83 -28.11 -14.83
N SER A 601 -40.68 -27.80 -15.44
CA SER A 601 -39.65 -26.93 -14.86
C SER A 601 -40.19 -25.54 -14.50
N VAL A 602 -40.93 -24.91 -15.42
CA VAL A 602 -41.55 -23.57 -15.23
C VAL A 602 -42.47 -23.53 -14.00
N LYS A 603 -43.30 -24.58 -13.80
CA LYS A 603 -44.26 -24.64 -12.69
C LYS A 603 -43.60 -24.81 -11.32
N ILE A 604 -42.40 -25.41 -11.26
CA ILE A 604 -41.59 -25.52 -10.04
C ILE A 604 -40.85 -24.20 -9.74
N GLY A 605 -40.50 -23.43 -10.78
CA GLY A 605 -39.86 -22.12 -10.67
C GLY A 605 -40.69 -21.09 -9.89
N SER A 606 -41.99 -20.98 -10.18
CA SER A 606 -42.86 -19.96 -9.56
C SER A 606 -43.04 -20.14 -8.05
N TRP A 607 -43.19 -21.37 -7.56
CA TRP A 607 -43.26 -21.67 -6.12
C TRP A 607 -41.97 -21.30 -5.38
N ARG A 608 -40.80 -21.52 -6.01
CA ARG A 608 -39.50 -21.11 -5.45
C ARG A 608 -39.36 -19.59 -5.40
N GLN A 609 -39.87 -18.87 -6.41
CA GLN A 609 -39.90 -17.39 -6.40
C GLN A 609 -40.80 -16.86 -5.29
N LEU A 610 -42.00 -17.43 -5.11
CA LEU A 610 -42.94 -17.02 -4.05
C LEU A 610 -42.33 -17.17 -2.65
N GLN A 611 -41.68 -18.31 -2.38
CA GLN A 611 -40.98 -18.52 -1.10
C GLN A 611 -39.79 -17.56 -0.91
N GLN A 612 -39.01 -17.27 -1.96
CA GLN A 612 -37.90 -16.31 -1.87
C GLN A 612 -38.39 -14.90 -1.53
N GLU A 613 -39.51 -14.44 -2.10
CA GLU A 613 -40.09 -13.16 -1.75
C GLU A 613 -40.65 -13.14 -0.32
N ILE A 614 -41.37 -14.19 0.13
CA ILE A 614 -41.85 -14.26 1.53
C ILE A 614 -40.68 -14.17 2.52
N ILE A 615 -39.61 -14.95 2.30
CA ILE A 615 -38.39 -14.91 3.13
C ILE A 615 -37.77 -13.51 3.12
N ARG A 616 -37.68 -12.88 1.95
CA ARG A 616 -37.14 -11.52 1.76
C ARG A 616 -37.93 -10.48 2.54
N TRP A 617 -39.27 -10.53 2.52
CA TRP A 617 -40.13 -9.64 3.30
C TRP A 617 -39.99 -9.87 4.81
N CYS A 618 -39.88 -11.13 5.26
CA CYS A 618 -39.56 -11.44 6.66
C CYS A 618 -38.20 -10.87 7.10
N CYS A 619 -37.15 -11.03 6.28
CA CYS A 619 -35.83 -10.45 6.57
C CYS A 619 -35.86 -8.92 6.66
N ILE A 620 -36.62 -8.24 5.78
CA ILE A 620 -36.83 -6.79 5.85
C ILE A 620 -37.54 -6.40 7.15
N GLY A 621 -38.59 -7.14 7.53
CA GLY A 621 -39.30 -6.94 8.81
C GLY A 621 -38.40 -7.05 10.03
N PHE A 622 -37.53 -8.08 10.10
CA PHE A 622 -36.56 -8.22 11.19
C PHE A 622 -35.47 -7.13 11.20
N MET A 623 -35.02 -6.63 10.04
CA MET A 623 -34.12 -5.48 10.00
C MET A 623 -34.79 -4.20 10.51
N LEU A 624 -36.05 -3.95 10.14
CA LEU A 624 -36.83 -2.81 10.66
C LEU A 624 -37.09 -2.93 12.18
N LEU A 625 -37.31 -4.15 12.69
CA LEU A 625 -37.38 -4.42 14.13
C LEU A 625 -36.04 -4.07 14.82
N GLY A 626 -34.91 -4.49 14.26
CA GLY A 626 -33.57 -4.19 14.80
C GLY A 626 -33.24 -2.69 14.81
N VAL A 627 -33.62 -1.95 13.77
CA VAL A 627 -33.55 -0.48 13.75
C VAL A 627 -34.44 0.13 14.83
N SER A 628 -35.68 -0.37 14.99
CA SER A 628 -36.63 0.14 15.99
C SER A 628 -36.14 -0.08 17.43
N ILE A 629 -35.56 -1.25 17.73
CA ILE A 629 -34.92 -1.56 19.02
C ILE A 629 -33.70 -0.65 19.25
N SER A 630 -32.89 -0.42 18.22
CA SER A 630 -31.72 0.48 18.31
C SER A 630 -32.14 1.93 18.62
N VAL A 631 -33.22 2.39 18.00
CA VAL A 631 -33.80 3.73 18.19
C VAL A 631 -34.41 3.86 19.59
N TYR A 632 -35.17 2.86 20.04
CA TYR A 632 -35.66 2.80 21.43
C TYR A 632 -34.50 2.85 22.43
N GLY A 633 -33.43 2.08 22.22
CA GLY A 633 -32.23 2.12 23.07
C GLY A 633 -31.54 3.49 23.08
N LEU A 634 -31.47 4.18 21.94
CA LEU A 634 -30.91 5.54 21.86
C LEU A 634 -31.78 6.59 22.55
N ILE A 635 -33.12 6.47 22.46
CA ILE A 635 -34.08 7.38 23.10
C ILE A 635 -34.14 7.16 24.62
N SER A 636 -34.20 5.91 25.07
CA SER A 636 -34.35 5.52 26.48
C SER A 636 -33.05 5.67 27.28
N PHE A 637 -31.90 5.22 26.74
CA PHE A 637 -30.62 5.28 27.46
C PHE A 637 -29.83 6.56 27.15
N LYS A 638 -30.40 7.74 27.44
CA LYS A 638 -29.70 9.03 27.29
C LYS A 638 -28.45 9.10 28.19
N ARG A 639 -27.36 9.65 27.64
CA ARG A 639 -26.01 9.81 28.26
C ARG A 639 -25.26 8.54 28.74
N LYS A 640 -25.89 7.36 28.85
CA LYS A 640 -25.23 6.12 29.30
C LYS A 640 -24.69 5.26 28.14
N TRP A 641 -23.58 5.69 27.52
CA TRP A 641 -22.97 5.01 26.38
C TRP A 641 -22.59 3.54 26.62
N HIS A 642 -22.09 3.19 27.82
CA HIS A 642 -21.78 1.80 28.15
C HIS A 642 -23.02 0.88 28.08
N GLN A 643 -24.20 1.36 28.49
CA GLN A 643 -25.45 0.59 28.39
C GLN A 643 -25.89 0.41 26.94
N ARG A 644 -25.68 1.42 26.08
CA ARG A 644 -25.98 1.33 24.64
C ARG A 644 -25.13 0.25 23.96
N PHE A 645 -23.81 0.28 24.18
CA PHE A 645 -22.92 -0.76 23.64
C PHE A 645 -23.19 -2.15 24.23
N LEU A 646 -23.55 -2.23 25.51
CA LEU A 646 -23.95 -3.49 26.15
C LEU A 646 -25.24 -4.07 25.53
N VAL A 647 -26.25 -3.25 25.27
CA VAL A 647 -27.48 -3.70 24.59
C VAL A 647 -27.19 -4.16 23.16
N SER A 648 -26.32 -3.45 22.40
CA SER A 648 -25.88 -3.91 21.08
C SER A 648 -25.10 -5.24 21.15
N ALA A 649 -24.22 -5.41 22.14
CA ALA A 649 -23.48 -6.66 22.35
C ALA A 649 -24.41 -7.83 22.72
N ILE A 650 -25.40 -7.59 23.59
CA ILE A 650 -26.43 -8.59 23.94
C ILE A 650 -27.29 -8.94 22.72
N ALA A 651 -27.68 -7.97 21.89
CA ALA A 651 -28.43 -8.22 20.67
C ALA A 651 -27.63 -9.06 19.64
N ILE A 652 -26.34 -8.78 19.49
CA ILE A 652 -25.43 -9.58 18.65
C ILE A 652 -25.23 -10.99 19.23
N LEU A 653 -25.12 -11.12 20.56
CA LEU A 653 -25.01 -12.42 21.24
C LEU A 653 -26.29 -13.26 21.07
N ILE A 654 -27.47 -12.66 21.22
CA ILE A 654 -28.76 -13.33 20.97
C ILE A 654 -28.88 -13.73 19.49
N GLY A 655 -28.47 -12.87 18.55
CA GLY A 655 -28.43 -13.19 17.12
C GLY A 655 -27.47 -14.35 16.80
N LEU A 656 -26.29 -14.39 17.45
CA LEU A 656 -25.34 -15.49 17.33
C LEU A 656 -25.91 -16.79 17.91
N LEU A 657 -26.53 -16.75 19.09
CA LEU A 657 -27.18 -17.91 19.72
C LEU A 657 -28.33 -18.42 18.84
N TRP A 658 -29.16 -17.55 18.27
CA TRP A 658 -30.24 -17.94 17.36
C TRP A 658 -29.69 -18.56 16.05
N PHE A 659 -28.60 -18.02 15.51
CA PHE A 659 -27.90 -18.60 14.36
C PHE A 659 -27.32 -19.99 14.68
N LEU A 660 -26.75 -20.18 15.87
CA LEU A 660 -26.25 -21.49 16.35
C LEU A 660 -27.40 -22.48 16.59
N CYS A 661 -28.55 -22.05 17.11
CA CYS A 661 -29.77 -22.87 17.19
C CYS A 661 -30.31 -23.25 15.79
N GLY A 662 -30.03 -22.44 14.77
CA GLY A 662 -30.32 -22.75 13.37
C GLY A 662 -29.38 -23.78 12.73
N PHE A 663 -28.20 -24.01 13.31
CA PHE A 663 -27.15 -24.87 12.76
C PHE A 663 -27.61 -26.30 12.36
N PRO A 664 -28.38 -27.06 13.16
CA PRO A 664 -28.89 -28.38 12.75
C PRO A 664 -29.88 -28.34 11.57
N PHE A 665 -30.50 -27.18 11.29
CA PHE A 665 -31.37 -26.98 10.11
C PHE A 665 -30.61 -26.45 8.89
N TYR A 666 -29.33 -26.07 9.05
CA TYR A 666 -28.47 -25.64 7.95
C TYR A 666 -27.82 -26.85 7.28
N GLY A 667 -28.55 -27.46 6.33
CA GLY A 667 -28.05 -28.57 5.53
C GLY A 667 -26.68 -28.30 4.90
N PRO A 668 -25.78 -29.30 4.84
CA PRO A 668 -24.39 -29.10 4.46
C PRO A 668 -24.27 -28.60 3.02
N ARG A 669 -23.86 -27.33 2.86
CA ARG A 669 -23.45 -26.82 1.57
C ARG A 669 -22.07 -27.38 1.23
N LEU A 670 -21.99 -28.17 0.16
CA LEU A 670 -20.73 -28.54 -0.48
C LEU A 670 -19.84 -27.30 -0.64
N LEU A 671 -18.57 -27.40 -0.23
CA LEU A 671 -17.61 -26.31 -0.37
C LEU A 671 -17.26 -26.12 -1.85
N GLN A 672 -18.13 -25.39 -2.56
CA GLN A 672 -17.82 -24.88 -3.89
C GLN A 672 -16.51 -24.07 -3.79
N PRO A 673 -15.48 -24.39 -4.61
CA PRO A 673 -14.21 -23.66 -4.55
C PRO A 673 -14.50 -22.18 -4.79
N SER A 674 -13.94 -21.31 -3.95
CA SER A 674 -14.23 -19.88 -4.07
C SER A 674 -13.78 -19.39 -5.45
N PRO A 675 -14.60 -18.63 -6.20
CA PRO A 675 -14.17 -18.01 -7.45
C PRO A 675 -12.83 -17.26 -7.40
N LEU A 676 -12.36 -16.82 -6.22
CA LEU A 676 -10.99 -16.32 -6.04
C LEU A 676 -9.91 -17.42 -6.01
N SER A 677 -10.16 -18.59 -5.38
CA SER A 677 -9.25 -19.74 -5.49
C SER A 677 -9.35 -20.43 -6.85
N THR A 678 -10.50 -20.37 -7.52
CA THR A 678 -10.66 -20.75 -8.93
C THR A 678 -9.89 -19.82 -9.86
N MET A 679 -10.04 -18.49 -9.71
CA MET A 679 -9.25 -17.49 -10.44
C MET A 679 -7.74 -17.67 -10.20
N LEU A 680 -7.34 -18.03 -8.97
CA LEU A 680 -5.95 -18.35 -8.66
C LEU A 680 -5.50 -19.68 -9.28
N ARG A 681 -6.35 -20.72 -9.28
CA ARG A 681 -6.08 -22.01 -9.92
C ARG A 681 -5.93 -21.88 -11.43
N THR A 682 -6.82 -21.17 -12.12
CA THR A 682 -6.75 -20.95 -13.57
C THR A 682 -5.54 -20.10 -13.95
N LEU A 683 -5.23 -19.05 -13.18
CA LEU A 683 -3.99 -18.27 -13.33
C LEU A 683 -2.74 -19.17 -13.18
N ILE A 684 -2.72 -20.09 -12.22
CA ILE A 684 -1.61 -21.02 -11.98
C ILE A 684 -1.54 -22.12 -13.03
N ALA A 685 -2.66 -22.74 -13.40
CA ALA A 685 -2.74 -23.80 -14.41
C ALA A 685 -2.36 -23.28 -15.80
N ALA A 686 -2.86 -22.09 -16.19
CA ALA A 686 -2.44 -21.42 -17.42
C ALA A 686 -0.95 -21.05 -17.40
N ALA A 687 -0.43 -20.62 -16.25
CA ALA A 687 0.99 -20.32 -16.09
C ALA A 687 1.90 -21.57 -16.10
N ARG A 688 1.38 -22.74 -15.69
CA ARG A 688 2.06 -24.05 -15.78
C ARG A 688 2.01 -24.61 -17.20
N LYS A 689 0.81 -24.72 -17.78
CA LYS A 689 0.55 -25.16 -19.16
C LYS A 689 0.87 -24.09 -20.22
N ARG A 690 1.55 -23.00 -19.84
CA ARG A 690 2.05 -21.93 -20.74
C ARG A 690 2.86 -22.45 -21.92
N HIS A 691 3.54 -23.58 -21.73
CA HIS A 691 4.47 -24.19 -22.67
C HIS A 691 3.74 -24.99 -23.76
N LEU A 692 2.53 -25.51 -23.49
CA LEU A 692 1.70 -26.16 -24.51
C LEU A 692 1.24 -25.15 -25.56
N SER A 693 1.30 -25.56 -26.83
CA SER A 693 0.59 -24.88 -27.91
C SER A 693 -0.91 -25.04 -27.68
N CYS A 694 -1.67 -23.94 -27.66
CA CYS A 694 -3.13 -24.01 -27.50
C CYS A 694 -3.77 -24.28 -28.88
N GLN A 695 -3.54 -25.49 -29.42
CA GLN A 695 -4.26 -25.91 -30.63
C GLN A 695 -5.76 -25.99 -30.34
N HIS A 696 -6.57 -25.52 -31.29
CA HIS A 696 -8.02 -25.34 -31.11
C HIS A 696 -8.84 -26.65 -31.24
N ASN A 697 -8.19 -27.82 -31.18
CA ASN A 697 -8.87 -29.10 -31.29
C ASN A 697 -9.66 -29.39 -30.00
N SER A 698 -10.99 -29.25 -30.07
CA SER A 698 -11.89 -29.30 -28.90
C SER A 698 -11.82 -30.62 -28.11
N GLU A 699 -11.42 -31.72 -28.74
CA GLU A 699 -11.22 -33.02 -28.09
C GLU A 699 -10.08 -33.02 -27.06
N GLN A 700 -9.10 -32.12 -27.22
CA GLN A 700 -7.96 -31.95 -26.29
C GLN A 700 -8.28 -31.00 -25.13
N LEU A 701 -9.49 -30.42 -25.07
CA LEU A 701 -9.91 -29.52 -24.00
C LEU A 701 -10.69 -30.26 -22.90
N HIS A 702 -10.52 -29.79 -21.67
CA HIS A 702 -11.20 -30.26 -20.48
C HIS A 702 -12.45 -29.42 -20.22
N HIS A 703 -13.55 -29.80 -20.87
CA HIS A 703 -14.86 -29.21 -20.62
C HIS A 703 -15.49 -29.71 -19.30
N GLY A 704 -15.14 -30.93 -18.86
CA GLY A 704 -15.82 -31.66 -17.78
C GLY A 704 -17.02 -32.45 -18.33
N ASP A 705 -17.88 -32.96 -17.45
CA ASP A 705 -19.07 -33.75 -17.80
C ASP A 705 -20.29 -32.89 -18.20
N GLU A 706 -20.05 -31.65 -18.68
CA GLU A 706 -21.12 -30.75 -19.13
C GLU A 706 -21.45 -30.98 -20.62
N VAL A 707 -22.75 -30.91 -20.98
CA VAL A 707 -23.26 -31.24 -22.31
C VAL A 707 -22.89 -30.18 -23.36
N GLU A 708 -22.93 -28.91 -22.97
CA GLU A 708 -22.48 -27.79 -23.80
C GLU A 708 -20.96 -27.64 -23.72
N ARG A 709 -20.31 -27.36 -24.85
CA ARG A 709 -18.87 -27.12 -24.95
C ARG A 709 -18.59 -25.62 -25.16
N PRO A 710 -18.59 -24.78 -24.10
CA PRO A 710 -18.38 -23.35 -24.26
C PRO A 710 -17.06 -23.06 -24.99
N LEU A 711 -17.13 -22.17 -25.99
CA LEU A 711 -15.97 -21.71 -26.75
C LEU A 711 -15.09 -20.78 -25.90
N LEU A 712 -13.79 -20.85 -26.17
CA LEU A 712 -12.73 -20.37 -25.29
C LEU A 712 -12.16 -19.06 -25.88
N THR A 713 -12.41 -17.92 -25.23
CA THR A 713 -12.24 -16.60 -25.88
C THR A 713 -10.78 -16.19 -26.09
N ASP A 714 -10.48 -15.40 -27.13
CA ASP A 714 -9.13 -14.82 -27.32
C ASP A 714 -8.85 -13.63 -26.39
N HIS A 715 -9.89 -13.02 -25.80
CA HIS A 715 -9.70 -11.99 -24.79
C HIS A 715 -9.03 -12.60 -23.55
N LEU A 716 -7.82 -12.13 -23.23
CA LEU A 716 -6.90 -12.79 -22.26
C LEU A 716 -6.61 -14.26 -22.60
N GLY A 717 -6.54 -14.59 -23.91
CA GLY A 717 -6.42 -15.95 -24.47
C GLY A 717 -5.20 -16.79 -24.04
N TRP A 718 -4.30 -16.24 -23.23
CA TRP A 718 -3.25 -17.03 -22.57
C TRP A 718 -3.79 -17.90 -21.42
N LEU A 719 -4.92 -17.50 -20.81
CA LEU A 719 -5.59 -18.27 -19.75
C LEU A 719 -6.19 -19.59 -20.27
N ASN A 720 -6.49 -19.64 -21.58
CA ASN A 720 -7.05 -20.77 -22.31
C ASN A 720 -6.27 -22.07 -22.06
N LYS A 721 -4.94 -21.95 -21.93
CA LYS A 721 -4.02 -23.07 -21.70
C LYS A 721 -4.26 -23.85 -20.41
N ALA A 722 -4.98 -23.29 -19.43
CA ALA A 722 -5.35 -24.00 -18.20
C ALA A 722 -6.28 -25.21 -18.45
N ALA A 723 -6.96 -25.27 -19.60
CA ALA A 723 -7.96 -26.28 -19.91
C ALA A 723 -7.48 -27.39 -20.87
N VAL A 724 -6.19 -27.44 -21.26
CA VAL A 724 -5.68 -28.46 -22.20
C VAL A 724 -5.31 -29.75 -21.46
N LYS A 725 -5.82 -30.90 -21.91
CA LYS A 725 -5.52 -32.26 -21.41
C LYS A 725 -4.19 -32.80 -21.94
N GLU A 726 -3.54 -33.69 -21.18
CA GLU A 726 -2.37 -34.47 -21.64
C GLU A 726 -2.67 -35.98 -21.53
N SER A 727 -2.17 -36.80 -22.46
CA SER A 727 -2.76 -38.13 -22.75
C SER A 727 -2.51 -39.21 -21.67
N MET A 728 -3.59 -39.87 -21.24
CA MET A 728 -3.69 -41.04 -20.33
C MET A 728 -3.05 -40.93 -18.93
N ALA A 729 -1.88 -40.30 -18.78
CA ALA A 729 -1.27 -40.05 -17.48
C ALA A 729 -2.11 -39.11 -16.58
N ASP A 730 -2.96 -38.25 -17.17
CA ASP A 730 -3.92 -37.43 -16.42
C ASP A 730 -5.03 -38.28 -15.74
N ASP A 731 -5.30 -39.52 -16.18
CA ASP A 731 -6.39 -40.36 -15.66
C ASP A 731 -5.98 -41.32 -14.53
N ASP A 732 -4.70 -41.75 -14.48
CA ASP A 732 -4.12 -42.49 -13.35
C ASP A 732 -3.72 -41.57 -12.16
N LEU A 733 -3.86 -40.25 -12.30
CA LEU A 733 -3.42 -39.26 -11.29
C LEU A 733 -4.43 -39.04 -10.15
N LEU A 734 -3.89 -38.86 -8.94
CA LEU A 734 -4.68 -38.53 -7.74
C LEU A 734 -5.44 -37.19 -7.91
N ILE A 735 -6.70 -37.21 -7.50
CA ILE A 735 -7.73 -36.17 -7.76
C ILE A 735 -7.26 -34.75 -7.37
N GLU A 736 -6.44 -34.60 -6.31
CA GLU A 736 -5.95 -33.29 -5.88
C GLU A 736 -4.91 -32.68 -6.82
N GLU A 737 -4.02 -33.46 -7.46
CA GLU A 737 -3.01 -32.89 -8.36
C GLU A 737 -3.63 -32.50 -9.71
N LYS A 738 -4.54 -33.34 -10.23
CA LYS A 738 -5.35 -33.05 -11.43
C LYS A 738 -6.02 -31.67 -11.31
N ARG A 739 -6.58 -31.37 -10.13
CA ARG A 739 -7.29 -30.11 -9.79
C ARG A 739 -6.44 -28.81 -9.82
N TRP A 740 -5.11 -28.91 -9.82
CA TRP A 740 -4.18 -27.75 -9.92
C TRP A 740 -3.29 -27.77 -11.18
N ARG A 741 -3.44 -28.79 -12.04
CA ARG A 741 -2.85 -28.87 -13.38
C ARG A 741 -3.87 -28.60 -14.48
N LEU A 742 -5.15 -28.90 -14.24
CA LEU A 742 -6.23 -28.85 -15.21
C LEU A 742 -7.46 -28.13 -14.61
N CYS A 743 -7.92 -27.10 -15.30
CA CYS A 743 -9.16 -26.37 -14.99
C CYS A 743 -10.20 -26.64 -16.09
N THR A 744 -11.48 -26.34 -15.84
CA THR A 744 -12.45 -26.34 -16.95
C THR A 744 -12.40 -25.04 -17.75
N VAL A 745 -12.83 -25.09 -19.01
CA VAL A 745 -13.04 -23.89 -19.86
C VAL A 745 -13.92 -22.85 -19.15
N LYS A 746 -14.95 -23.30 -18.44
CA LYS A 746 -15.88 -22.47 -17.65
C LYS A 746 -15.18 -21.72 -16.50
N GLU A 747 -14.28 -22.39 -15.76
CA GLU A 747 -13.44 -21.73 -14.75
C GLU A 747 -12.56 -20.63 -15.37
N VAL A 748 -12.04 -20.86 -16.58
CA VAL A 748 -11.20 -19.90 -17.32
C VAL A 748 -11.99 -18.66 -17.76
N GLU A 749 -13.17 -18.80 -18.36
CA GLU A 749 -13.96 -17.64 -18.80
C GLU A 749 -14.46 -16.79 -17.61
N GLN A 750 -14.89 -17.43 -16.51
CA GLN A 750 -15.22 -16.73 -15.26
C GLN A 750 -14.04 -15.89 -14.73
N THR A 751 -12.82 -16.42 -14.81
CA THR A 751 -11.57 -15.74 -14.41
C THR A 751 -11.33 -14.47 -15.24
N LYS A 752 -11.48 -14.57 -16.56
CA LYS A 752 -11.32 -13.45 -17.49
C LYS A 752 -12.33 -12.33 -17.24
N PHE A 753 -13.59 -12.71 -17.05
CA PHE A 753 -14.68 -11.77 -16.80
C PHE A 753 -14.43 -10.96 -15.52
N LEU A 754 -14.13 -11.64 -14.40
CA LEU A 754 -13.88 -10.98 -13.11
C LEU A 754 -12.71 -9.98 -13.15
N LEU A 755 -11.61 -10.33 -13.83
CA LEU A 755 -10.47 -9.43 -14.02
C LEU A 755 -10.84 -8.17 -14.83
N SER A 756 -11.78 -8.31 -15.76
CA SER A 756 -12.12 -7.25 -16.72
C SER A 756 -13.03 -6.17 -16.11
N ILE A 757 -13.87 -6.49 -15.11
CA ILE A 757 -14.79 -5.53 -14.45
C ILE A 757 -14.05 -4.43 -13.66
N ILE A 758 -12.80 -4.69 -13.26
CA ILE A 758 -12.03 -3.85 -12.33
C ILE A 758 -11.92 -2.36 -12.76
N PRO A 759 -11.67 -1.99 -14.02
CA PRO A 759 -11.57 -0.58 -14.44
C PRO A 759 -12.92 0.15 -14.41
N MET A 760 -14.03 -0.53 -14.70
CA MET A 760 -15.40 0.03 -14.59
C MET A 760 -15.79 0.25 -13.12
N SER A 761 -15.21 -0.53 -12.21
CA SER A 761 -15.45 -0.43 -10.76
C SER A 761 -14.78 0.81 -10.16
N MET A 762 -13.60 1.16 -10.68
CA MET A 762 -12.79 2.29 -10.20
C MET A 762 -13.50 3.64 -10.42
N THR A 763 -14.29 3.76 -11.48
CA THR A 763 -15.12 4.95 -11.78
C THR A 763 -16.43 5.00 -10.99
N ILE A 764 -16.68 4.05 -10.08
CA ILE A 764 -17.84 4.07 -9.16
C ILE A 764 -17.40 4.44 -7.72
N ILE A 765 -16.09 4.52 -7.44
CA ILE A 765 -15.55 4.80 -6.09
C ILE A 765 -16.02 6.17 -5.55
N VAL A 766 -16.25 7.17 -6.40
CA VAL A 766 -16.74 8.49 -5.96
C VAL A 766 -18.18 8.43 -5.39
N TYR A 767 -19.01 7.46 -5.77
CA TYR A 767 -20.28 7.23 -5.08
C TYR A 767 -20.06 6.84 -3.61
N GLY A 768 -19.04 6.01 -3.31
CA GLY A 768 -18.63 5.69 -1.95
C GLY A 768 -18.06 6.89 -1.18
N MET A 769 -17.43 7.85 -1.88
CA MET A 769 -17.03 9.12 -1.27
C MET A 769 -18.26 9.94 -0.85
N VAL A 770 -19.19 10.20 -1.77
CA VAL A 770 -20.42 10.97 -1.47
C VAL A 770 -21.23 10.29 -0.35
N ARG A 771 -21.27 8.95 -0.33
CA ARG A 771 -21.95 8.17 0.72
C ARG A 771 -21.40 8.47 2.11
N SER A 772 -20.09 8.67 2.21
CA SER A 772 -19.41 9.02 3.47
C SER A 772 -19.83 10.37 4.05
N LEU A 773 -20.33 11.30 3.25
CA LEU A 773 -20.79 12.63 3.70
C LEU A 773 -22.10 12.52 4.50
N GLY A 774 -23.00 11.63 4.08
CA GLY A 774 -24.26 11.35 4.77
C GLY A 774 -24.07 10.86 6.19
N ASN A 775 -23.15 9.91 6.38
CA ASN A 775 -22.88 9.31 7.69
C ASN A 775 -22.08 10.22 8.64
N THR A 776 -21.61 11.39 8.17
CA THR A 776 -20.73 12.29 8.93
C THR A 776 -21.29 13.72 8.96
N PHE A 777 -21.01 14.53 7.94
CA PHE A 777 -21.40 15.93 7.92
C PHE A 777 -22.91 16.15 7.89
N PHE A 778 -23.70 15.31 7.20
CA PHE A 778 -25.15 15.52 7.18
C PHE A 778 -25.79 15.25 8.56
N VAL A 779 -25.24 14.29 9.32
CA VAL A 779 -25.61 14.00 10.71
C VAL A 779 -25.29 15.19 11.63
N GLU A 780 -24.07 15.75 11.52
CA GLU A 780 -23.70 16.92 12.33
C GLU A 780 -24.41 18.21 11.89
N GLN A 781 -24.76 18.35 10.61
CA GLN A 781 -25.64 19.44 10.14
C GLN A 781 -27.00 19.33 10.86
N ALA A 782 -27.60 18.14 10.90
CA ALA A 782 -28.88 17.91 11.59
C ALA A 782 -28.79 18.21 13.09
N ASN A 783 -27.71 17.78 13.76
CA ASN A 783 -27.46 18.07 15.18
C ASN A 783 -27.33 19.58 15.48
N SER A 784 -26.91 20.39 14.49
CA SER A 784 -26.71 21.85 14.63
C SER A 784 -27.90 22.72 14.27
N MET A 785 -28.97 22.15 13.71
CA MET A 785 -30.13 22.88 13.18
C MET A 785 -31.32 22.77 14.12
N ASN A 786 -32.14 23.83 14.18
CA ASN A 786 -33.31 23.85 15.06
C ASN A 786 -34.37 22.81 14.60
N GLY A 787 -35.15 22.27 15.55
CA GLY A 787 -36.29 21.38 15.27
C GLY A 787 -36.42 20.16 16.20
N GLY A 788 -35.42 19.84 17.03
CA GLY A 788 -35.50 18.77 18.04
C GLY A 788 -35.55 17.32 17.51
N ILE A 789 -35.60 17.13 16.20
CA ILE A 789 -35.62 15.82 15.53
C ILE A 789 -34.23 15.15 15.66
N PRO A 790 -34.11 13.94 16.23
CA PRO A 790 -32.83 13.23 16.30
C PRO A 790 -32.26 12.91 14.91
N SER A 791 -30.95 13.05 14.73
CA SER A 791 -30.25 12.77 13.46
C SER A 791 -30.46 11.33 12.92
N VAL A 792 -30.76 10.37 13.80
CA VAL A 792 -31.14 8.98 13.45
C VAL A 792 -32.39 8.92 12.57
N VAL A 793 -33.34 9.85 12.71
CA VAL A 793 -34.57 9.89 11.89
C VAL A 793 -34.24 10.18 10.42
N PHE A 794 -33.24 11.02 10.15
CA PHE A 794 -32.80 11.30 8.78
C PHE A 794 -32.14 10.09 8.11
N GLN A 795 -31.47 9.23 8.90
CA GLN A 795 -30.93 7.95 8.41
C GLN A 795 -32.04 6.96 8.04
N MET A 796 -33.16 6.92 8.78
CA MET A 796 -34.33 6.11 8.35
C MET A 796 -34.89 6.58 7.00
N ILE A 797 -34.92 7.90 6.77
CA ILE A 797 -35.46 8.49 5.54
C ILE A 797 -34.57 8.18 4.33
N GLN A 798 -33.25 8.02 4.54
CA GLN A 798 -32.30 7.49 3.55
C GLN A 798 -32.58 6.02 3.20
N GLU A 799 -32.89 5.15 4.17
CA GLU A 799 -33.29 3.75 3.90
C GLU A 799 -34.66 3.64 3.22
N PHE A 800 -35.63 4.46 3.64
CA PHE A 800 -36.94 4.54 2.98
C PHE A 800 -36.80 5.01 1.52
N SER A 801 -35.98 6.04 1.27
CA SER A 801 -35.69 6.56 -0.06
C SER A 801 -35.12 5.49 -1.00
N LYS A 802 -34.18 4.65 -0.56
CA LYS A 802 -33.68 3.50 -1.36
C LYS A 802 -34.84 2.61 -1.81
N THR A 803 -35.72 2.26 -0.87
CA THR A 803 -36.88 1.39 -1.13
C THR A 803 -37.85 2.03 -2.13
N THR A 804 -38.17 3.32 -1.97
CA THR A 804 -39.02 4.06 -2.92
C THR A 804 -38.40 4.13 -4.32
N VAL A 805 -37.10 4.45 -4.41
CA VAL A 805 -36.38 4.58 -5.68
C VAL A 805 -36.26 3.22 -6.38
N ARG A 806 -36.06 2.13 -5.64
CA ARG A 806 -36.05 0.77 -6.17
C ARG A 806 -37.36 0.42 -6.87
N LEU A 807 -38.48 0.66 -6.19
CA LEU A 807 -39.82 0.36 -6.71
C LEU A 807 -40.15 1.24 -7.93
N GLY A 808 -39.88 2.55 -7.86
CA GLY A 808 -40.10 3.47 -8.97
C GLY A 808 -39.27 3.13 -10.21
N TYR A 809 -38.00 2.73 -10.02
CA TYR A 809 -37.12 2.32 -11.12
C TYR A 809 -37.66 1.08 -11.86
N ILE A 810 -38.06 0.04 -11.11
CA ILE A 810 -38.63 -1.20 -11.65
C ILE A 810 -39.95 -0.92 -12.39
N MET A 811 -40.85 -0.14 -11.79
CA MET A 811 -42.17 0.15 -12.37
C MET A 811 -42.11 0.99 -13.65
N VAL A 812 -41.19 1.96 -13.74
CA VAL A 812 -41.17 2.97 -14.82
C VAL A 812 -40.13 2.66 -15.90
N LEU A 813 -38.92 2.25 -15.50
CA LEU A 813 -37.77 2.19 -16.42
C LEU A 813 -37.59 0.79 -17.03
N GLU A 814 -37.78 -0.29 -16.26
CA GLU A 814 -37.58 -1.66 -16.76
C GLU A 814 -38.55 -1.99 -17.91
N LYS A 815 -39.82 -1.59 -17.79
CA LYS A 815 -40.85 -1.73 -18.86
C LYS A 815 -40.54 -0.93 -20.13
N ARG A 816 -39.72 0.13 -20.07
CA ARG A 816 -39.29 0.90 -21.25
C ARG A 816 -37.97 0.39 -21.83
N ILE A 817 -37.00 0.04 -21.00
CA ILE A 817 -35.67 -0.39 -21.47
C ILE A 817 -35.71 -1.79 -22.11
N LYS A 818 -36.63 -2.68 -21.71
CA LYS A 818 -36.86 -3.95 -22.45
C LYS A 818 -37.10 -3.73 -23.95
N ARG A 819 -37.75 -2.61 -24.33
CA ARG A 819 -38.05 -2.24 -25.74
C ARG A 819 -36.89 -1.54 -26.47
N ILE A 820 -35.73 -1.36 -25.83
CA ILE A 820 -34.52 -0.73 -26.39
C ILE A 820 -33.31 -1.71 -26.30
N GLY A 821 -33.54 -2.92 -25.78
CA GLY A 821 -32.54 -3.98 -25.64
C GLY A 821 -31.93 -4.04 -24.24
N ARG A 822 -31.91 -5.25 -23.66
CA ARG A 822 -31.35 -5.53 -22.32
C ARG A 822 -29.85 -5.18 -22.20
N ARG A 823 -29.11 -5.22 -23.31
CA ARG A 823 -27.63 -5.20 -23.42
C ARG A 823 -26.91 -3.97 -22.77
N PHE A 824 -27.64 -2.93 -22.34
CA PHE A 824 -27.06 -1.73 -21.69
C PHE A 824 -27.65 -1.33 -20.31
N HIS A 825 -28.66 -2.05 -19.82
CA HIS A 825 -29.49 -1.61 -18.68
C HIS A 825 -28.70 -1.25 -17.40
N ASP A 826 -27.88 -2.17 -16.90
CA ASP A 826 -27.25 -2.01 -15.57
C ASP A 826 -26.11 -0.97 -15.58
N GLY A 827 -25.40 -0.85 -16.70
CA GLY A 827 -24.40 0.21 -16.90
C GLY A 827 -25.02 1.60 -16.87
N VAL A 828 -26.24 1.76 -17.40
CA VAL A 828 -27.03 3.00 -17.30
C VAL A 828 -27.57 3.20 -15.88
N LYS A 829 -28.06 2.15 -15.21
CA LYS A 829 -28.52 2.19 -13.81
C LYS A 829 -27.45 2.75 -12.86
N ILE A 830 -26.22 2.25 -12.97
CA ILE A 830 -25.06 2.74 -12.22
C ILE A 830 -24.75 4.21 -12.56
N GLY A 831 -24.78 4.57 -13.84
CA GLY A 831 -24.57 5.95 -14.31
C GLY A 831 -25.60 6.94 -13.74
N LEU A 832 -26.87 6.55 -13.66
CA LEU A 832 -27.94 7.34 -13.02
C LEU A 832 -27.68 7.52 -11.52
N GLY A 833 -27.17 6.50 -10.82
CA GLY A 833 -26.72 6.62 -9.43
C GLY A 833 -25.57 7.61 -9.25
N LEU A 834 -24.60 7.64 -10.18
CA LEU A 834 -23.53 8.64 -10.18
C LEU A 834 -24.08 10.06 -10.43
N LEU A 835 -25.05 10.24 -11.33
CA LEU A 835 -25.73 11.52 -11.53
C LEU A 835 -26.50 11.98 -10.28
N ALA A 836 -27.20 11.06 -9.60
CA ALA A 836 -27.86 11.36 -8.32
C ALA A 836 -26.87 11.80 -7.23
N SER A 837 -25.63 11.26 -7.22
CA SER A 837 -24.57 11.70 -6.29
C SER A 837 -24.13 13.16 -6.51
N ILE A 838 -24.06 13.61 -7.77
CA ILE A 838 -23.76 15.01 -8.13
C ILE A 838 -24.87 15.93 -7.61
N ILE A 839 -26.13 15.54 -7.83
CA ILE A 839 -27.31 16.30 -7.38
C ILE A 839 -27.33 16.39 -5.85
N CYS A 840 -27.07 15.28 -5.15
CA CYS A 840 -26.95 15.24 -3.68
C CYS A 840 -25.96 16.29 -3.16
N CYS A 841 -24.75 16.35 -3.74
CA CYS A 841 -23.74 17.34 -3.35
C CYS A 841 -24.11 18.78 -3.73
N ALA A 842 -24.76 19.01 -4.88
CA ALA A 842 -25.19 20.34 -5.30
C ALA A 842 -26.29 20.90 -4.38
N VAL A 843 -27.23 20.05 -3.99
CA VAL A 843 -28.26 20.36 -3.00
C VAL A 843 -27.62 20.65 -1.64
N ALA A 844 -26.72 19.78 -1.15
CA ALA A 844 -26.04 19.97 0.14
C ALA A 844 -25.24 21.29 0.20
N SER A 845 -24.52 21.64 -0.87
CA SER A 845 -23.86 22.95 -1.05
C SER A 845 -24.84 24.13 -0.85
N SER A 846 -26.03 24.00 -1.43
CA SER A 846 -27.03 25.07 -1.46
C SER A 846 -27.75 25.21 -0.11
N VAL A 847 -28.12 24.10 0.52
CA VAL A 847 -28.70 24.06 1.88
C VAL A 847 -27.71 24.63 2.90
N GLU A 848 -26.43 24.27 2.80
CA GLU A 848 -25.40 24.77 3.70
C GLU A 848 -25.10 26.26 3.50
N THR A 849 -25.06 26.73 2.24
CA THR A 849 -24.96 28.17 1.93
C THR A 849 -26.11 28.95 2.58
N LYS A 850 -27.32 28.35 2.65
CA LYS A 850 -28.50 28.93 3.29
C LYS A 850 -28.39 28.90 4.83
N ARG A 851 -27.91 27.80 5.43
CA ARG A 851 -27.68 27.67 6.89
C ARG A 851 -26.68 28.71 7.40
N LEU A 852 -25.55 28.86 6.73
CA LEU A 852 -24.50 29.83 7.10
C LEU A 852 -24.98 31.29 6.94
N LYS A 853 -25.76 31.59 5.90
CA LYS A 853 -26.40 32.92 5.73
C LYS A 853 -27.41 33.24 6.84
N ALA A 854 -28.14 32.24 7.35
CA ALA A 854 -29.07 32.44 8.47
C ALA A 854 -28.34 32.77 9.78
N LEU A 855 -27.25 32.05 10.09
CA LEU A 855 -26.40 32.34 11.25
C LEU A 855 -25.81 33.76 11.21
N SER A 856 -25.28 34.17 10.05
CA SER A 856 -24.71 35.52 9.87
C SER A 856 -25.75 36.64 9.95
N ARG A 857 -26.95 36.46 9.38
CA ARG A 857 -28.02 37.47 9.42
C ARG A 857 -28.52 37.77 10.83
N ASN A 858 -28.56 36.78 11.70
CA ASN A 858 -29.06 36.93 13.06
C ASN A 858 -27.95 37.35 14.05
N GLY A 859 -26.74 37.68 13.57
CA GLY A 859 -25.58 38.05 14.41
C GLY A 859 -24.91 36.89 15.16
N ILE A 860 -25.48 35.68 15.09
CA ILE A 860 -25.06 34.50 15.88
C ILE A 860 -23.94 33.69 15.20
N SER A 861 -23.38 34.15 14.08
CA SER A 861 -22.27 33.49 13.37
C SER A 861 -21.01 33.32 14.20
N ASN A 862 -20.84 34.10 15.27
CA ASN A 862 -19.67 34.07 16.12
C ASN A 862 -19.82 33.10 17.31
N ASP A 863 -21.04 32.68 17.65
CA ASP A 863 -21.24 31.62 18.65
C ASP A 863 -21.12 30.24 18.00
N SER A 864 -20.04 29.56 18.38
CA SER A 864 -19.70 28.22 17.91
C SER A 864 -20.67 27.11 18.35
N ASN A 865 -21.49 27.36 19.39
CA ASN A 865 -22.43 26.38 19.97
C ASN A 865 -23.91 26.65 19.66
N ALA A 866 -24.26 27.84 19.17
CA ALA A 866 -25.65 28.19 18.90
C ALA A 866 -26.28 27.30 17.82
N THR A 867 -27.48 26.79 18.05
CA THR A 867 -28.23 26.07 17.01
C THR A 867 -28.68 27.04 15.92
N ALA A 868 -28.44 26.69 14.65
CA ALA A 868 -28.84 27.51 13.52
C ALA A 868 -30.39 27.63 13.47
N PRO A 869 -30.97 28.85 13.41
CA PRO A 869 -32.41 29.07 13.45
C PRO A 869 -33.08 28.80 12.08
N ILE A 870 -32.86 27.59 11.57
CA ILE A 870 -33.42 27.03 10.34
C ILE A 870 -33.75 25.55 10.63
N SER A 871 -34.91 25.08 10.16
CA SER A 871 -35.37 23.72 10.44
C SER A 871 -34.44 22.67 9.84
N ALA A 872 -34.05 21.66 10.62
CA ALA A 872 -33.29 20.49 10.17
C ALA A 872 -33.95 19.75 8.99
N LEU A 873 -35.26 19.91 8.78
CA LEU A 873 -36.01 19.35 7.63
C LEU A 873 -35.48 19.82 6.26
N TRP A 874 -34.73 20.92 6.18
CA TRP A 874 -34.06 21.32 4.93
C TRP A 874 -32.98 20.34 4.46
N LEU A 875 -32.57 19.37 5.30
CA LEU A 875 -31.64 18.28 4.94
C LEU A 875 -32.34 17.08 4.27
N LEU A 876 -33.68 17.03 4.24
CA LEU A 876 -34.42 15.90 3.65
C LEU A 876 -34.06 15.62 2.18
N PRO A 877 -33.95 16.62 1.27
CA PRO A 877 -33.69 16.34 -0.14
C PRO A 877 -32.28 15.79 -0.39
N GLN A 878 -31.27 16.21 0.38
CA GLN A 878 -29.92 15.66 0.27
C GLN A 878 -29.86 14.21 0.79
N PHE A 879 -30.53 13.87 1.91
CA PHE A 879 -30.65 12.47 2.37
C PHE A 879 -31.48 11.60 1.40
N PHE A 880 -32.47 12.15 0.71
CA PHE A 880 -33.19 11.43 -0.35
C PHE A 880 -32.28 11.13 -1.56
N PHE A 881 -31.57 12.12 -2.11
CA PHE A 881 -30.66 11.84 -3.23
C PHE A 881 -29.47 10.94 -2.84
N LEU A 882 -29.06 10.96 -1.57
CA LEU A 882 -28.10 10.02 -0.99
C LEU A 882 -28.64 8.58 -0.96
N GLY A 883 -29.91 8.38 -0.57
CA GLY A 883 -30.59 7.09 -0.67
C GLY A 883 -30.76 6.63 -2.12
N ALA A 884 -31.17 7.54 -3.02
CA ALA A 884 -31.35 7.26 -4.43
C ALA A 884 -30.07 6.76 -5.12
N MET A 885 -28.92 7.38 -4.85
CA MET A 885 -27.64 6.91 -5.40
C MET A 885 -27.19 5.57 -4.78
N GLU A 886 -27.50 5.31 -3.50
CA GLU A 886 -27.15 4.05 -2.84
C GLU A 886 -27.89 2.85 -3.43
N GLU A 887 -29.18 3.00 -3.75
CA GLU A 887 -29.89 1.95 -4.47
C GLU A 887 -29.40 1.88 -5.93
N LEU A 888 -29.42 2.98 -6.69
CA LEU A 888 -29.14 2.92 -8.13
C LEU A 888 -27.71 2.48 -8.47
N ALA A 889 -26.68 3.05 -7.83
CA ALA A 889 -25.30 2.61 -8.03
C ALA A 889 -24.99 1.32 -7.25
N GLY A 890 -25.46 1.21 -6.00
CA GLY A 890 -25.12 0.08 -5.12
C GLY A 890 -25.79 -1.23 -5.52
N SER A 891 -27.08 -1.24 -5.87
CA SER A 891 -27.72 -2.45 -6.42
C SER A 891 -27.43 -2.62 -7.91
N GLY A 892 -27.20 -1.53 -8.67
CA GLY A 892 -26.77 -1.62 -10.07
C GLY A 892 -25.50 -2.46 -10.27
N ILE A 893 -24.50 -2.34 -9.37
CA ILE A 893 -23.31 -3.22 -9.39
C ILE A 893 -23.67 -4.68 -9.07
N GLN A 894 -24.60 -4.92 -8.14
CA GLN A 894 -24.97 -6.27 -7.69
C GLN A 894 -25.81 -7.02 -8.73
N ASP A 895 -26.73 -6.31 -9.38
CA ASP A 895 -27.56 -6.82 -10.47
C ASP A 895 -26.68 -7.09 -11.70
N PHE A 896 -25.73 -6.19 -12.00
CA PHE A 896 -24.72 -6.40 -13.04
C PHE A 896 -23.88 -7.69 -12.80
N PHE A 897 -23.37 -7.92 -11.58
CA PHE A 897 -22.73 -9.20 -11.23
C PHE A 897 -23.70 -10.40 -11.31
N GLY A 898 -25.00 -10.17 -11.19
CA GLY A 898 -26.03 -11.21 -11.27
C GLY A 898 -26.42 -11.62 -12.68
N HIS A 899 -26.46 -10.68 -13.63
CA HIS A 899 -26.79 -10.94 -15.03
C HIS A 899 -25.58 -11.43 -15.83
N TYR A 900 -24.41 -10.83 -15.66
CA TYR A 900 -23.25 -11.08 -16.51
C TYR A 900 -22.26 -12.13 -15.95
N ALA A 901 -22.44 -12.59 -14.71
CA ALA A 901 -21.72 -13.75 -14.16
C ALA A 901 -22.56 -14.50 -13.09
N PRO A 902 -23.62 -15.23 -13.49
CA PRO A 902 -24.56 -15.89 -12.57
C PRO A 902 -23.85 -16.78 -11.53
N ASP A 903 -22.84 -17.54 -11.92
CA ASP A 903 -22.03 -18.39 -11.02
C ASP A 903 -21.29 -17.59 -9.93
N SER A 904 -20.87 -16.37 -10.26
CA SER A 904 -20.14 -15.45 -9.36
C SER A 904 -21.05 -14.39 -8.71
N ARG A 905 -22.37 -14.41 -8.94
CA ARG A 905 -23.35 -13.44 -8.41
C ARG A 905 -23.22 -13.17 -6.90
N ARG A 906 -22.81 -14.17 -6.12
CA ARG A 906 -22.58 -14.07 -4.67
C ARG A 906 -21.51 -13.04 -4.27
N TYR A 907 -20.61 -12.66 -5.18
CA TYR A 907 -19.53 -11.69 -4.94
C TYR A 907 -19.95 -10.24 -5.16
N GLY A 908 -21.02 -9.96 -5.91
CA GLY A 908 -21.50 -8.60 -6.18
C GLY A 908 -21.66 -7.72 -4.93
N PRO A 909 -22.31 -8.20 -3.84
CA PRO A 909 -22.44 -7.42 -2.59
C PRO A 909 -21.11 -7.19 -1.87
N VAL A 910 -20.22 -8.18 -1.84
CA VAL A 910 -18.87 -8.07 -1.25
C VAL A 910 -18.04 -7.03 -2.00
N PHE A 911 -18.13 -7.06 -3.33
CA PHE A 911 -17.44 -6.16 -4.23
C PHE A 911 -17.98 -4.72 -4.14
N THR A 912 -19.31 -4.54 -4.06
CA THR A 912 -19.97 -3.24 -3.84
C THR A 912 -19.56 -2.62 -2.49
N SER A 913 -19.51 -3.42 -1.43
CA SER A 913 -19.00 -2.99 -0.12
C SER A 913 -17.52 -2.62 -0.18
N SER A 914 -16.71 -3.35 -0.97
CA SER A 914 -15.30 -3.04 -1.18
C SER A 914 -15.10 -1.69 -1.89
N ILE A 915 -15.82 -1.46 -3.01
CA ILE A 915 -15.83 -0.16 -3.73
C ILE A 915 -16.26 0.98 -2.78
N THR A 916 -17.32 0.74 -1.98
CA THR A 916 -17.79 1.70 -0.98
C THR A 916 -16.69 2.03 0.04
N GLY A 917 -16.00 1.02 0.56
CA GLY A 917 -14.90 1.18 1.51
C GLY A 917 -13.71 1.96 0.94
N PHE A 918 -13.32 1.72 -0.31
CA PHE A 918 -12.31 2.56 -0.98
C PHE A 918 -12.81 4.02 -1.16
N GLY A 919 -14.11 4.21 -1.37
CA GLY A 919 -14.71 5.54 -1.49
C GLY A 919 -14.74 6.31 -0.17
N THR A 920 -15.21 5.70 0.92
CA THR A 920 -15.20 6.34 2.25
C THR A 920 -13.78 6.65 2.71
N VAL A 921 -12.82 5.78 2.38
CA VAL A 921 -11.39 6.01 2.62
C VAL A 921 -10.87 7.19 1.78
N LEU A 922 -11.12 7.25 0.46
CA LEU A 922 -10.76 8.43 -0.38
C LEU A 922 -11.40 9.74 0.10
N ASN A 923 -12.59 9.67 0.68
CA ASN A 923 -13.35 10.84 1.13
C ASN A 923 -12.56 11.73 2.10
N ILE A 924 -11.89 11.10 3.06
CA ILE A 924 -11.11 11.76 4.13
C ILE A 924 -10.02 12.67 3.53
N GLY A 925 -9.31 12.15 2.55
CA GLY A 925 -8.19 12.84 1.89
C GLY A 925 -8.67 13.94 0.95
N PHE A 926 -9.78 13.74 0.24
CA PHE A 926 -10.36 14.79 -0.60
C PHE A 926 -10.83 15.99 0.23
N ILE A 927 -11.51 15.75 1.37
CA ILE A 927 -11.86 16.83 2.33
C ILE A 927 -10.60 17.55 2.82
N ALA A 928 -9.58 16.81 3.24
CA ALA A 928 -8.36 17.38 3.79
C ALA A 928 -7.51 18.13 2.75
N VAL A 929 -7.55 17.72 1.47
CA VAL A 929 -6.98 18.49 0.33
C VAL A 929 -7.77 19.78 0.10
N LEU A 930 -9.10 19.75 0.16
CA LEU A 930 -9.94 20.95 -0.02
C LEU A 930 -9.76 21.97 1.11
N ASP A 931 -9.63 21.50 2.35
CA ASP A 931 -9.39 22.37 3.50
C ASP A 931 -7.96 22.95 3.50
N TYR A 932 -6.95 22.15 3.13
CA TYR A 932 -5.60 22.66 2.87
C TYR A 932 -5.57 23.70 1.74
N TYR A 933 -6.25 23.43 0.62
CA TYR A 933 -6.38 24.36 -0.50
C TYR A 933 -7.05 25.66 -0.06
N SER A 934 -8.14 25.58 0.73
CA SER A 934 -8.82 26.76 1.26
C SER A 934 -7.89 27.59 2.16
N LYS A 935 -7.22 26.93 3.11
CA LYS A 935 -6.25 27.58 3.99
C LYS A 935 -5.15 28.29 3.19
N SER A 936 -4.61 27.64 2.17
CA SER A 936 -3.56 28.21 1.32
C SER A 936 -4.04 29.30 0.34
N ARG A 937 -5.33 29.31 -0.05
CA ARG A 937 -5.85 30.23 -1.09
C ARG A 937 -6.66 31.41 -0.54
N PHE A 938 -7.32 31.23 0.60
CA PHE A 938 -8.23 32.20 1.21
C PHE A 938 -7.85 32.57 2.66
N ASN A 939 -6.77 32.01 3.20
CA ASN A 939 -6.35 32.15 4.61
C ASN A 939 -7.43 31.76 5.64
N ALA A 940 -8.40 30.93 5.23
CA ALA A 940 -9.52 30.48 6.05
C ALA A 940 -9.77 28.97 5.88
N SER A 941 -10.14 28.30 6.98
CA SER A 941 -10.61 26.92 6.96
C SER A 941 -11.90 26.79 6.15
N TRP A 942 -12.08 25.72 5.39
CA TRP A 942 -13.41 25.30 4.93
C TRP A 942 -14.03 24.23 5.83
N LEU A 943 -13.24 23.55 6.66
CA LEU A 943 -13.71 22.74 7.77
C LEU A 943 -13.17 23.32 9.09
N GLY A 944 -14.06 23.72 9.99
CA GLY A 944 -13.74 24.24 11.33
C GLY A 944 -14.10 23.26 12.44
N ASP A 945 -13.62 23.52 13.65
CA ASP A 945 -13.76 22.63 14.82
C ASP A 945 -15.23 22.45 15.27
N ARG A 946 -16.11 23.41 14.93
CA ARG A 946 -17.57 23.28 15.02
C ARG A 946 -18.23 23.67 13.72
N ILE A 947 -19.33 23.01 13.41
CA ILE A 947 -19.95 23.08 12.07
C ILE A 947 -20.48 24.47 11.68
N ASN A 948 -20.81 25.34 12.63
CA ASN A 948 -21.15 26.75 12.35
C ASN A 948 -19.98 27.56 11.75
N GLN A 949 -18.74 27.15 12.03
CA GLN A 949 -17.52 27.79 11.54
C GLN A 949 -17.02 27.15 10.22
N SER A 950 -17.57 26.00 9.84
CA SER A 950 -17.21 25.29 8.61
C SER A 950 -17.89 25.90 7.39
N ARG A 951 -17.12 26.07 6.30
CA ARG A 951 -17.61 26.35 4.94
C ARG A 951 -17.85 25.06 4.17
N LEU A 952 -18.67 24.18 4.76
CA LEU A 952 -19.12 22.94 4.12
C LEU A 952 -19.80 23.23 2.76
N ASP A 953 -20.38 24.43 2.58
CA ASP A 953 -20.94 24.88 1.31
C ASP A 953 -19.92 24.85 0.17
N SER A 954 -18.68 25.27 0.43
CA SER A 954 -17.60 25.25 -0.55
C SER A 954 -17.00 23.86 -0.74
N ILE A 955 -16.97 23.03 0.32
CA ILE A 955 -16.55 21.63 0.21
C ILE A 955 -17.53 20.86 -0.69
N TYR A 956 -18.84 20.96 -0.44
CA TYR A 956 -19.85 20.31 -1.26
C TYR A 956 -19.84 20.78 -2.74
N ARG A 957 -19.53 22.06 -3.02
CA ARG A 957 -19.29 22.54 -4.40
C ARG A 957 -18.13 21.81 -5.09
N ALA A 958 -17.05 21.50 -4.37
CA ALA A 958 -15.95 20.72 -4.94
C ALA A 958 -16.31 19.23 -5.11
N TYR A 959 -17.19 18.68 -4.28
CA TYR A 959 -17.76 17.35 -4.52
C TYR A 959 -18.56 17.27 -5.82
N VAL A 960 -19.36 18.29 -6.15
CA VAL A 960 -20.05 18.39 -7.45
C VAL A 960 -19.04 18.31 -8.60
N ILE A 961 -17.92 19.02 -8.50
CA ILE A 961 -16.87 19.04 -9.54
C ILE A 961 -16.23 17.66 -9.72
N ILE A 962 -15.80 16.98 -8.65
CA ILE A 962 -15.17 15.66 -8.78
C ILE A 962 -16.18 14.57 -9.20
N ALA A 963 -17.43 14.64 -8.73
CA ALA A 963 -18.48 13.70 -9.14
C ALA A 963 -18.87 13.88 -10.62
N LEU A 964 -18.91 15.13 -11.14
CA LEU A 964 -19.05 15.41 -12.57
C LEU A 964 -17.90 14.81 -13.37
N LEU A 965 -16.65 15.12 -13.01
CA LEU A 965 -15.46 14.59 -13.69
C LEU A 965 -15.42 13.05 -13.67
N ASN A 966 -15.82 12.44 -12.55
CA ASN A 966 -15.94 11.00 -12.42
C ASN A 966 -17.09 10.43 -13.27
N CYS A 967 -18.23 11.09 -13.38
CA CYS A 967 -19.33 10.64 -14.25
C CYS A 967 -18.94 10.68 -15.73
N PHE A 968 -18.17 11.69 -16.18
CA PHE A 968 -17.59 11.70 -17.52
C PHE A 968 -16.52 10.62 -17.74
N LEU A 969 -15.74 10.30 -16.70
CA LEU A 969 -14.77 9.20 -16.75
C LEU A 969 -15.47 7.83 -16.77
N TYR A 970 -16.54 7.66 -15.99
CA TYR A 970 -17.42 6.49 -16.01
C TYR A 970 -18.00 6.27 -17.41
N ALA A 971 -18.61 7.31 -18.00
CA ALA A 971 -19.16 7.23 -19.36
C ALA A 971 -18.09 6.91 -20.41
N HIS A 972 -16.87 7.47 -20.30
CA HIS A 972 -15.74 7.13 -21.18
C HIS A 972 -15.28 5.68 -21.04
N VAL A 973 -15.27 5.14 -19.82
CA VAL A 973 -14.89 3.73 -19.59
C VAL A 973 -16.01 2.79 -20.04
N ALA A 974 -17.25 3.02 -19.64
CA ALA A 974 -18.40 2.19 -19.98
C ALA A 974 -18.64 2.11 -21.50
N ALA A 975 -18.59 3.24 -22.23
CA ALA A 975 -18.76 3.27 -23.68
C ALA A 975 -17.61 2.62 -24.48
N ARG A 976 -16.51 2.23 -23.81
CA ARG A 976 -15.36 1.53 -24.39
C ARG A 976 -15.21 0.10 -23.90
N TYR A 977 -15.93 -0.22 -22.85
CA TYR A 977 -16.09 -1.55 -22.29
C TYR A 977 -17.33 -2.19 -22.94
N SER A 978 -17.36 -2.23 -24.28
CA SER A 978 -18.44 -2.96 -24.99
C SER A 978 -18.27 -4.45 -24.74
N TYR A 979 -19.32 -5.08 -24.23
CA TYR A 979 -19.27 -6.44 -23.70
C TYR A 979 -19.04 -7.51 -24.78
N GLU A 980 -19.33 -7.20 -26.04
CA GLU A 980 -19.12 -8.03 -27.25
C GLU A 980 -17.67 -8.53 -27.43
N ASN A 981 -16.69 -7.85 -26.83
CA ASN A 981 -15.27 -8.21 -26.94
C ASN A 981 -14.77 -9.13 -25.82
N ILE A 982 -15.60 -9.47 -24.84
CA ILE A 982 -15.19 -10.22 -23.62
C ILE A 982 -15.96 -11.54 -23.51
N ILE A 983 -17.26 -11.49 -23.78
CA ILE A 983 -18.02 -12.65 -24.23
C ILE A 983 -18.12 -12.44 -25.73
N GLY A 984 -17.23 -13.10 -26.49
CA GLY A 984 -17.26 -13.03 -27.96
C GLY A 984 -18.67 -13.38 -28.43
N LYS A 985 -19.22 -12.58 -29.37
CA LYS A 985 -20.65 -12.51 -29.75
C LYS A 985 -21.46 -13.62 -29.09
N PRO A 986 -22.34 -13.35 -28.10
CA PRO A 986 -23.33 -14.36 -27.76
C PRO A 986 -23.97 -14.76 -29.08
N GLU A 987 -24.10 -16.07 -29.30
CA GLU A 987 -25.06 -16.51 -30.28
C GLU A 987 -26.34 -15.77 -29.96
N GLU A 988 -26.94 -15.21 -30.99
CA GLU A 988 -28.34 -14.94 -30.89
C GLU A 988 -28.94 -16.35 -30.74
N GLU A 989 -29.20 -16.72 -29.48
CA GLU A 989 -30.59 -16.84 -29.05
C GLU A 989 -31.35 -15.83 -29.91
N GLU A 990 -31.76 -16.30 -31.09
CA GLU A 990 -33.06 -15.97 -31.59
C GLU A 990 -33.93 -16.02 -30.34
N GLU A 991 -34.45 -14.85 -29.96
CA GLU A 991 -35.74 -14.89 -29.30
C GLU A 991 -36.62 -15.61 -30.33
N ILE A 992 -36.71 -16.96 -30.21
CA ILE A 992 -37.89 -17.75 -30.59
C ILE A 992 -39.00 -16.84 -30.12
N PRO A 993 -39.69 -16.12 -31.03
CA PRO A 993 -40.16 -14.82 -30.64
C PRO A 993 -40.97 -14.97 -29.38
N PHE A 994 -40.69 -14.13 -28.37
CA PHE A 994 -41.74 -13.86 -27.42
C PHE A 994 -42.82 -13.19 -28.24
N LEU A 995 -43.66 -14.05 -28.82
CA LEU A 995 -44.98 -13.78 -29.32
C LEU A 995 -45.66 -13.15 -28.12
N GLU A 996 -45.52 -11.83 -28.03
CA GLU A 996 -46.44 -10.98 -27.33
C GLU A 996 -47.74 -11.16 -28.11
N VAL A 997 -48.42 -12.27 -27.79
CA VAL A 997 -49.80 -12.56 -28.17
C VAL A 997 -50.63 -11.52 -27.44
N LYS A 998 -50.59 -10.30 -27.97
CA LYS A 998 -51.79 -9.54 -28.20
C LYS A 998 -52.76 -10.47 -28.89
N GLU A 999 -53.81 -10.82 -28.16
CA GLU A 999 -55.09 -11.16 -28.77
C GLU A 999 -55.63 -9.88 -29.42
N GLU A 1000 -55.07 -9.53 -30.57
CA GLU A 1000 -55.64 -8.60 -31.54
C GLU A 1000 -55.81 -9.39 -32.84
N GLU A 1001 -56.99 -9.29 -33.45
CA GLU A 1001 -57.59 -10.41 -34.18
C GLU A 1001 -57.08 -10.56 -35.64
N GLY A 1002 -56.21 -11.55 -35.86
CA GLY A 1002 -56.09 -12.29 -37.14
C GLY A 1002 -54.97 -11.89 -38.13
N GLN A 1003 -54.35 -12.93 -38.73
CA GLN A 1003 -53.47 -12.89 -39.93
C GLN A 1003 -52.11 -12.14 -39.74
N VAL A 1004 -51.00 -12.39 -40.45
CA VAL A 1004 -50.64 -13.11 -41.72
C VAL A 1004 -49.31 -13.90 -41.53
N ASP A 1005 -48.93 -14.72 -42.51
CA ASP A 1005 -47.65 -15.44 -42.73
C ASP A 1005 -46.34 -14.62 -42.63
N VAL A 1006 -45.16 -15.29 -42.64
CA VAL A 1006 -44.14 -15.19 -43.73
C VAL A 1006 -42.85 -16.03 -43.47
N ASP A 1007 -42.42 -16.72 -44.54
CA ASP A 1007 -41.11 -17.30 -44.94
C ASP A 1007 -40.10 -18.03 -44.02
N ILE A 1008 -39.46 -19.03 -44.64
CA ILE A 1008 -38.30 -19.79 -44.18
C ILE A 1008 -37.04 -19.32 -44.95
N GLN A 1009 -35.99 -18.85 -44.27
CA GLN A 1009 -34.62 -18.93 -44.85
C GLN A 1009 -33.47 -18.73 -43.86
N LYS A 1010 -32.44 -19.58 -44.00
CA LYS A 1010 -31.04 -19.44 -43.53
C LYS A 1010 -30.72 -19.77 -42.06
N MET A 1011 -30.81 -21.07 -41.75
CA MET A 1011 -29.73 -21.72 -40.99
C MET A 1011 -28.38 -21.56 -41.72
N PRO A 1012 -27.27 -21.49 -40.98
CA PRO A 1012 -26.00 -22.07 -41.39
C PRO A 1012 -25.55 -23.15 -40.38
N LEU A 1013 -25.15 -24.32 -40.88
CA LEU A 1013 -24.79 -25.49 -40.06
C LEU A 1013 -23.33 -25.45 -39.60
N ARG A 1014 -23.07 -25.26 -38.30
CA ARG A 1014 -22.00 -25.94 -37.54
C ARG A 1014 -21.99 -25.65 -36.05
#